data_AF-A0A015J2U8-F1
#
_entry.id   AF-A0A015J2U8-F1
#
_cell.length_a   1.000
_cell.length_b   1.000
_cell.length_c   1.000
_cell.angle_alpha   90.00
_cell.angle_beta   90.00
_cell.angle_gamma   90.00
#
_symmetry.space_group_name_H-M   'P 1'
#
loop_
_entity.id
_entity.type
_entity.pdbx_description
1 polymer ?
#
loop_
_entity_poly.entity_id
_entity_poly.type
_entity_poly.pdbx_seq_one_letter_code
_entity_poly.pdbx_strand_id
1 'polypeptide(L)'
;MVFKKKPLMIPNILEYLKNNFTNWTSGNEKIDNFIQEMQLKIINNENDIVFEWIPYKQFNKIKKTGKNDPITVYSSIWKDGPLCKKNMWSEYYTRDSNKNVALKYLHRSQNSVDFLINEAKKYSTKIFDRVICDIYGISQNPKTNNYILVLAWASGYEKINNFIQEMQLKINNKNDVVFEWIPYNQFNKIKAIDQNNSITVHSAIWKNGPIYWNKQNKKYMRDSNKKVALKYLPDSHNYVDFLINEAKKYSTKNFNRVICNICGISQNPKTNNYILVLTWASGSEKIDNFIQERQLKIYKYNDIVLEWIPYNQFIKIKETDKNGFVTVYSAIWKDGPLYKFFDGYDYIRKSNKEVALKCLHNSQESVDSLINKAKRYSTDKNAFQALYGISQNPDTRDYILVVQNNYIHICENEKIDEFIQEMQLKMNKYEDKVFEWIPYNQFNKIREISKVGYSAIWKDGPLHYDIKFSNYTRNSKNKEVALKYLYNSKNSIDFLINKAKTYQKKIFGRTICDIYGITQNPNTYNYILVLAWTSGNEKIDDFIQEMQLKINNENDVVFEWIPYRRFGNVKKIGKGGFSTVYSAIWKDGPLEYDVNKKYRRDFDKEVALKYLHTSENSIDFLINKTKKYSAKIFGRTICGIYGISQNPDTNNYILVLAWAIGNKKIDNFILEMQLKINDYNDIVFEWIPYHQFGDIEAVGEGGFSTVYSAIWKDGPLEYDVDKKIYNRDPNKVIALKCLHNFQSITDKFLNEV
;
A
#
# COMPACT_ATOMS: atom_id res chain seq x y z
N MET A 1 2.37 -50.84 -50.30
CA MET A 1 3.12 -50.64 -49.04
C MET A 1 3.56 -49.19 -48.94
N VAL A 2 2.93 -48.40 -48.07
CA VAL A 2 3.33 -47.02 -47.78
C VAL A 2 4.39 -47.08 -46.68
N PHE A 3 5.66 -46.89 -47.03
CA PHE A 3 6.72 -46.68 -46.02
C PHE A 3 6.44 -45.37 -45.29
N LYS A 4 5.86 -45.44 -44.09
CA LYS A 4 5.97 -44.37 -43.10
C LYS A 4 7.45 -44.22 -42.78
N LYS A 5 8.12 -43.20 -43.33
CA LYS A 5 9.49 -42.81 -42.91
C LYS A 5 9.46 -42.62 -41.39
N LYS A 6 10.20 -43.47 -40.65
CA LYS A 6 10.49 -43.23 -39.23
C LYS A 6 11.13 -41.84 -39.08
N PRO A 7 10.76 -41.03 -38.07
CA PRO A 7 11.45 -39.78 -37.81
C PRO A 7 12.92 -40.05 -37.50
N LEU A 8 13.83 -39.34 -38.16
CA LEU A 8 15.26 -39.37 -37.85
C LEU A 8 15.43 -38.96 -36.37
N MET A 9 16.06 -39.82 -35.57
CA MET A 9 16.50 -39.51 -34.21
C MET A 9 18.01 -39.54 -34.18
N ILE A 10 18.64 -38.40 -33.91
CA ILE A 10 20.10 -38.23 -33.93
C ILE A 10 20.59 -38.04 -32.49
N PRO A 11 21.31 -39.01 -31.89
CA PRO A 11 21.79 -38.92 -30.51
C PRO A 11 23.05 -38.04 -30.34
N ASN A 12 23.92 -37.98 -31.35
CA ASN A 12 25.15 -37.16 -31.32
C ASN A 12 25.15 -36.15 -32.47
N ILE A 13 24.70 -34.93 -32.20
CA ILE A 13 24.58 -33.89 -33.22
C ILE A 13 25.95 -33.52 -33.82
N LEU A 14 27.03 -33.55 -33.04
CA LEU A 14 28.37 -33.19 -33.53
C LEU A 14 28.84 -34.17 -34.60
N GLU A 15 28.67 -35.47 -34.36
CA GLU A 15 29.01 -36.53 -35.30
C GLU A 15 28.09 -36.52 -36.52
N TYR A 16 26.81 -36.24 -36.33
CA TYR A 16 25.87 -36.08 -37.44
C TYR A 16 26.21 -34.89 -38.34
N LEU A 17 26.55 -33.72 -37.77
CA LEU A 17 26.96 -32.54 -38.53
C LEU A 17 28.27 -32.86 -39.29
N LYS A 18 29.26 -33.45 -38.61
CA LYS A 18 30.54 -33.90 -39.21
C LYS A 18 30.35 -34.84 -40.39
N ASN A 19 29.46 -35.83 -40.26
CA ASN A 19 29.24 -36.84 -41.29
C ASN A 19 28.34 -36.34 -42.44
N ASN A 20 27.60 -35.24 -42.26
CA ASN A 20 26.68 -34.69 -43.27
C ASN A 20 27.17 -33.37 -43.90
N PHE A 21 28.37 -32.88 -43.58
CA PHE A 21 28.89 -31.64 -44.18
C PHE A 21 28.92 -31.68 -45.71
N THR A 22 29.22 -32.83 -46.29
CA THR A 22 29.22 -33.05 -47.76
C THR A 22 27.82 -32.98 -48.38
N ASN A 23 26.76 -33.20 -47.58
CA ASN A 23 25.36 -33.16 -48.02
C ASN A 23 24.75 -31.74 -47.99
N TRP A 24 25.45 -30.76 -47.42
CA TRP A 24 24.99 -29.38 -47.20
C TRP A 24 25.89 -28.32 -47.82
N THR A 25 26.66 -28.66 -48.85
CA THR A 25 27.44 -27.66 -49.57
C THR A 25 26.54 -26.81 -50.47
N SER A 26 26.75 -25.50 -50.38
CA SER A 26 26.18 -24.51 -51.30
C SER A 26 26.90 -24.44 -52.64
N GLY A 27 28.05 -25.13 -52.77
CA GLY A 27 29.02 -24.93 -53.84
C GLY A 27 29.83 -23.63 -53.71
N ASN A 28 29.69 -22.89 -52.59
CA ASN A 28 30.45 -21.67 -52.31
C ASN A 28 31.16 -21.79 -50.96
N GLU A 29 32.49 -21.82 -50.99
CA GLU A 29 33.33 -22.06 -49.81
C GLU A 29 33.09 -21.06 -48.67
N LYS A 30 32.89 -19.77 -48.99
CA LYS A 30 32.61 -18.73 -47.97
C LYS A 30 31.30 -18.98 -47.24
N ILE A 31 30.25 -19.38 -47.97
CA ILE A 31 28.93 -19.68 -47.37
C ILE A 31 29.01 -20.95 -46.53
N ASP A 32 29.69 -21.97 -47.03
CA ASP A 32 29.85 -23.24 -46.33
C ASP A 32 30.64 -23.04 -45.03
N ASN A 33 31.73 -22.26 -45.05
CA ASN A 33 32.48 -21.88 -43.85
C ASN A 33 31.62 -21.09 -42.85
N PHE A 34 30.77 -20.17 -43.33
CA PHE A 34 29.85 -19.43 -42.47
C PHE A 34 28.77 -20.33 -41.83
N ILE A 35 28.21 -21.29 -42.58
CA ILE A 35 27.27 -22.28 -42.04
C ILE A 35 27.94 -23.08 -40.93
N GLN A 36 29.17 -23.55 -41.14
CA GLN A 36 29.94 -24.27 -40.13
C GLN A 36 30.19 -23.41 -38.88
N GLU A 37 30.60 -22.14 -39.05
CA GLU A 37 30.79 -21.19 -37.95
C GLU A 37 29.50 -21.04 -37.12
N MET A 38 28.35 -20.92 -37.78
CA MET A 38 27.04 -20.81 -37.14
C MET A 38 26.66 -22.10 -36.39
N GLN A 39 26.87 -23.26 -37.00
CA GLN A 39 26.59 -24.56 -36.38
C GLN A 39 27.46 -24.81 -35.13
N LEU A 40 28.74 -24.43 -35.16
CA LEU A 40 29.63 -24.53 -33.99
C LEU A 40 29.19 -23.63 -32.83
N LYS A 41 28.67 -22.43 -33.11
CA LYS A 41 28.11 -21.54 -32.08
C LYS A 41 26.87 -22.13 -31.39
N ILE A 42 26.07 -22.90 -32.14
CA ILE A 42 24.83 -23.54 -31.70
C ILE A 42 25.10 -24.75 -30.81
N ILE A 43 26.16 -25.52 -31.07
CA ILE A 43 26.51 -26.74 -30.31
C ILE A 43 26.78 -26.46 -28.82
N ASN A 44 27.23 -25.26 -28.47
CA ASN A 44 27.53 -24.87 -27.09
C ASN A 44 26.31 -24.37 -26.29
N ASN A 45 25.08 -24.50 -26.82
CA ASN A 45 23.87 -23.96 -26.22
C ASN A 45 22.66 -24.91 -26.32
N GLU A 46 22.02 -25.23 -25.20
CA GLU A 46 21.17 -26.42 -25.05
C GLU A 46 19.78 -26.37 -25.73
N ASN A 47 19.44 -25.34 -26.51
CA ASN A 47 18.10 -25.17 -27.12
C ASN A 47 18.07 -24.69 -28.59
N ASP A 48 19.19 -24.71 -29.32
CA ASP A 48 19.28 -24.02 -30.60
C ASP A 48 18.91 -24.88 -31.83
N ILE A 49 18.26 -24.23 -32.82
CA ILE A 49 17.91 -24.79 -34.13
C ILE A 49 19.17 -24.82 -34.98
N VAL A 50 19.43 -25.94 -35.67
CA VAL A 50 20.62 -26.07 -36.53
C VAL A 50 20.49 -25.15 -37.74
N PHE A 51 21.50 -24.31 -37.96
CA PHE A 51 21.62 -23.47 -39.16
C PHE A 51 22.09 -24.32 -40.34
N GLU A 52 21.36 -24.31 -41.46
CA GLU A 52 21.63 -25.26 -42.56
C GLU A 52 21.64 -24.59 -43.95
N TRP A 53 22.30 -25.24 -44.90
CA TRP A 53 21.99 -25.03 -46.32
C TRP A 53 20.69 -25.77 -46.66
N ILE A 54 19.71 -25.06 -47.20
CA ILE A 54 18.38 -25.59 -47.46
C ILE A 54 18.16 -25.64 -48.98
N PRO A 55 18.04 -26.85 -49.59
CA PRO A 55 17.76 -26.96 -51.01
C PRO A 55 16.43 -26.30 -51.38
N TYR A 56 16.43 -25.44 -52.40
CA TYR A 56 15.24 -24.66 -52.79
C TYR A 56 13.97 -25.50 -53.04
N LYS A 57 14.13 -26.73 -53.53
CA LYS A 57 13.04 -27.72 -53.75
C LYS A 57 12.25 -28.09 -52.49
N GLN A 58 12.77 -27.74 -51.31
CA GLN A 58 12.15 -27.97 -50.01
C GLN A 58 11.01 -26.98 -49.70
N PHE A 59 10.94 -25.86 -50.42
CA PHE A 59 9.94 -24.83 -50.19
C PHE A 59 8.71 -25.03 -51.07
N ASN A 60 7.55 -25.08 -50.43
CA ASN A 60 6.23 -25.19 -51.04
C ASN A 60 5.39 -23.93 -50.81
N LYS A 61 4.37 -23.73 -51.64
CA LYS A 61 3.38 -22.65 -51.49
C LYS A 61 4.02 -21.26 -51.33
N ILE A 62 5.05 -20.99 -52.12
CA ILE A 62 5.80 -19.73 -52.07
C ILE A 62 4.86 -18.60 -52.49
N LYS A 63 4.56 -17.69 -51.56
CA LYS A 63 3.70 -16.51 -51.77
C LYS A 63 4.42 -15.25 -51.36
N LYS A 64 4.46 -14.26 -52.25
CA LYS A 64 5.08 -12.95 -51.97
C LYS A 64 4.31 -12.23 -50.86
N THR A 65 5.03 -11.74 -49.84
CA THR A 65 4.46 -11.08 -48.66
C THR A 65 4.92 -9.64 -48.47
N GLY A 66 6.03 -9.23 -49.09
CA GLY A 66 6.47 -7.83 -49.08
C GLY A 66 7.53 -7.56 -50.16
N LYS A 67 7.53 -6.34 -50.73
CA LYS A 67 8.56 -5.86 -51.66
C LYS A 67 8.96 -4.46 -51.25
N ASN A 68 10.24 -4.25 -50.98
CA ASN A 68 10.84 -2.93 -50.84
C ASN A 68 12.25 -3.00 -51.43
N ASP A 69 12.58 -2.19 -52.42
CA ASP A 69 13.89 -2.28 -53.11
C ASP A 69 15.05 -2.08 -52.10
N PRO A 70 16.03 -3.00 -51.93
CA PRO A 70 16.40 -4.17 -52.76
C PRO A 70 15.99 -5.56 -52.21
N ILE A 71 15.03 -5.62 -51.28
CA ILE A 71 14.59 -6.84 -50.59
C ILE A 71 13.19 -7.29 -51.07
N THR A 72 13.01 -8.58 -51.30
CA THR A 72 11.67 -9.17 -51.45
C THR A 72 11.47 -10.33 -50.50
N VAL A 73 10.38 -10.31 -49.73
CA VAL A 73 10.06 -11.38 -48.79
C VAL A 73 8.91 -12.22 -49.32
N TYR A 74 9.06 -13.53 -49.21
CA TYR A 74 8.01 -14.51 -49.51
C TYR A 74 7.73 -15.34 -48.26
N SER A 75 6.48 -15.74 -48.05
CA SER A 75 6.12 -16.84 -47.14
C SER A 75 6.18 -18.17 -47.87
N SER A 76 6.63 -19.23 -47.20
CA SER A 76 6.62 -20.59 -47.75
C SER A 76 6.49 -21.64 -46.65
N ILE A 77 6.22 -22.89 -47.05
CA ILE A 77 6.27 -24.07 -46.18
C ILE A 77 7.55 -24.83 -46.48
N TRP A 78 8.43 -24.98 -45.50
CA TRP A 78 9.59 -25.87 -45.56
C TRP A 78 9.17 -27.31 -45.22
N LYS A 79 9.19 -28.21 -46.21
CA LYS A 79 8.76 -29.62 -46.09
C LYS A 79 9.47 -30.35 -44.97
N ASP A 80 10.80 -30.44 -45.05
CA ASP A 80 11.59 -31.16 -44.05
C ASP A 80 11.60 -30.42 -42.71
N GLY A 81 11.59 -29.08 -42.74
CA GLY A 81 11.58 -28.24 -41.56
C GLY A 81 12.94 -28.18 -40.84
N PRO A 82 13.08 -27.29 -39.85
CA PRO A 82 14.33 -27.13 -39.11
C PRO A 82 14.66 -28.37 -38.28
N LEU A 83 15.95 -28.66 -38.14
CA LEU A 83 16.45 -29.67 -37.22
C LEU A 83 16.61 -29.07 -35.82
N CYS A 84 15.87 -29.59 -34.84
CA CYS A 84 15.87 -29.08 -33.47
C CYS A 84 15.69 -30.21 -32.45
N LYS A 85 16.07 -29.95 -31.20
CA LYS A 85 15.92 -30.93 -30.09
C LYS A 85 14.43 -31.15 -29.79
N LYS A 86 13.99 -32.42 -29.73
CA LYS A 86 12.56 -32.77 -29.56
C LYS A 86 11.94 -32.17 -28.29
N ASN A 87 12.70 -32.21 -27.19
CA ASN A 87 12.42 -31.54 -25.93
C ASN A 87 13.72 -31.49 -25.10
N MET A 88 13.68 -30.81 -23.96
CA MET A 88 14.87 -30.54 -23.13
C MET A 88 15.63 -31.80 -22.70
N TRP A 89 14.87 -32.86 -22.41
CA TRP A 89 15.35 -34.13 -21.86
C TRP A 89 15.72 -35.14 -22.94
N SER A 90 15.46 -34.82 -24.21
CA SER A 90 15.73 -35.69 -25.34
C SER A 90 17.15 -35.46 -25.84
N GLU A 91 18.03 -36.44 -25.70
CA GLU A 91 19.34 -36.45 -26.39
C GLU A 91 19.20 -36.44 -27.92
N TYR A 92 17.98 -36.63 -28.44
CA TYR A 92 17.70 -36.73 -29.86
C TYR A 92 17.25 -35.40 -30.49
N TYR A 93 17.84 -35.10 -31.66
CA TYR A 93 17.34 -34.09 -32.60
C TYR A 93 16.30 -34.68 -33.54
N THR A 94 15.29 -33.88 -33.86
CA THR A 94 14.17 -34.21 -34.76
C THR A 94 13.85 -33.06 -35.71
N ARG A 95 13.26 -33.37 -36.86
CA ARG A 95 12.81 -32.38 -37.85
C ARG A 95 11.41 -31.85 -37.51
N ASP A 96 11.25 -30.53 -37.43
CA ASP A 96 9.94 -29.86 -37.30
C ASP A 96 9.30 -29.65 -38.68
N SER A 97 8.87 -30.75 -39.30
CA SER A 97 8.41 -30.79 -40.69
C SER A 97 7.21 -29.90 -40.97
N ASN A 98 7.11 -29.42 -42.22
CA ASN A 98 6.10 -28.49 -42.72
C ASN A 98 6.08 -27.14 -41.98
N LYS A 99 7.25 -26.65 -41.58
CA LYS A 99 7.38 -25.35 -40.91
C LYS A 99 7.07 -24.20 -41.85
N ASN A 100 6.29 -23.22 -41.38
CA ASN A 100 6.13 -21.96 -42.10
C ASN A 100 7.39 -21.11 -41.91
N VAL A 101 7.97 -20.62 -43.01
CA VAL A 101 9.20 -19.81 -43.02
C VAL A 101 9.05 -18.59 -43.91
N ALA A 102 9.81 -17.54 -43.62
CA ALA A 102 9.97 -16.38 -44.48
C ALA A 102 11.26 -16.52 -45.31
N LEU A 103 11.14 -16.31 -46.62
CA LEU A 103 12.23 -16.32 -47.59
C LEU A 103 12.56 -14.89 -47.95
N LYS A 104 13.67 -14.36 -47.42
CA LYS A 104 14.16 -13.02 -47.73
C LYS A 104 15.12 -13.10 -48.92
N TYR A 105 14.66 -12.67 -50.08
CA TYR A 105 15.46 -12.54 -51.29
C TYR A 105 16.28 -11.26 -51.24
N LEU A 106 17.59 -11.41 -51.42
CA LEU A 106 18.51 -10.30 -51.62
C LEU A 106 18.75 -10.19 -53.12
N HIS A 107 18.19 -9.16 -53.76
CA HIS A 107 18.42 -8.92 -55.19
C HIS A 107 19.85 -8.41 -55.39
N ARG A 108 20.46 -8.77 -56.52
CA ARG A 108 21.89 -8.59 -56.79
C ARG A 108 22.30 -7.11 -56.73
N SER A 109 22.70 -6.62 -55.56
CA SER A 109 23.63 -5.51 -55.44
C SER A 109 25.04 -6.09 -55.49
N GLN A 110 25.88 -5.62 -56.42
CA GLN A 110 27.30 -5.96 -56.53
C GLN A 110 27.95 -6.20 -55.15
N ASN A 111 28.53 -7.40 -54.93
CA ASN A 111 29.06 -8.01 -53.68
C ASN A 111 28.10 -8.97 -52.96
N SER A 112 27.92 -10.17 -53.53
CA SER A 112 26.80 -11.09 -53.30
C SER A 112 26.85 -12.02 -52.09
N VAL A 113 28.03 -12.30 -51.51
CA VAL A 113 28.20 -13.26 -50.39
C VAL A 113 28.52 -12.57 -49.07
N ASP A 114 29.44 -11.60 -49.06
CA ASP A 114 29.80 -10.91 -47.82
C ASP A 114 28.62 -10.08 -47.27
N PHE A 115 27.81 -9.48 -48.15
CA PHE A 115 26.55 -8.83 -47.78
C PHE A 115 25.53 -9.83 -47.19
N LEU A 116 25.37 -11.00 -47.80
CA LEU A 116 24.51 -12.07 -47.29
C LEU A 116 24.92 -12.52 -45.89
N ILE A 117 26.22 -12.73 -45.67
CA ILE A 117 26.79 -13.13 -44.38
C ILE A 117 26.58 -12.03 -43.33
N ASN A 118 26.88 -10.78 -43.67
CA ASN A 118 26.67 -9.65 -42.77
C ASN A 118 25.20 -9.46 -42.41
N GLU A 119 24.30 -9.63 -43.39
CA GLU A 119 22.86 -9.60 -43.17
C GLU A 119 22.40 -10.77 -42.30
N ALA A 120 22.90 -12.00 -42.53
CA ALA A 120 22.60 -13.16 -41.70
C ALA A 120 23.08 -12.97 -40.24
N LYS A 121 24.26 -12.36 -40.04
CA LYS A 121 24.81 -12.04 -38.71
C LYS A 121 23.90 -11.11 -37.90
N LYS A 122 23.13 -10.20 -38.55
CA LYS A 122 22.14 -9.35 -37.85
C LYS A 122 21.04 -10.15 -37.15
N TYR A 123 20.65 -11.30 -37.71
CA TYR A 123 19.63 -12.20 -37.14
C TYR A 123 20.24 -13.28 -36.22
N SER A 124 21.52 -13.13 -35.88
CA SER A 124 22.28 -14.03 -35.01
C SER A 124 22.85 -13.24 -33.83
N THR A 125 21.98 -12.59 -33.05
CA THR A 125 22.41 -11.86 -31.85
C THR A 125 22.26 -12.73 -30.60
N LYS A 126 23.30 -12.79 -29.77
CA LYS A 126 23.24 -13.39 -28.44
C LYS A 126 22.62 -12.39 -27.45
N ILE A 127 21.51 -12.78 -26.82
CA ILE A 127 20.88 -12.06 -25.72
C ILE A 127 20.81 -13.02 -24.54
N PHE A 128 21.53 -12.73 -23.44
CA PHE A 128 21.55 -13.53 -22.20
C PHE A 128 21.61 -15.05 -22.43
N ASP A 129 22.66 -15.51 -23.12
CA ASP A 129 22.88 -16.93 -23.45
C ASP A 129 21.85 -17.55 -24.40
N ARG A 130 21.01 -16.76 -25.08
CA ARG A 130 20.17 -17.21 -26.21
C ARG A 130 20.72 -16.66 -27.52
N VAL A 131 20.93 -17.50 -28.53
CA VAL A 131 20.94 -17.03 -29.91
C VAL A 131 19.48 -16.79 -30.29
N ILE A 132 19.03 -15.53 -30.40
CA ILE A 132 17.72 -15.26 -31.02
C ILE A 132 17.91 -15.48 -32.52
N CYS A 133 18.05 -16.74 -32.92
CA CYS A 133 18.15 -17.15 -34.31
C CYS A 133 16.74 -17.22 -34.88
N ASP A 134 16.26 -16.09 -35.36
CA ASP A 134 15.14 -16.05 -36.31
C ASP A 134 15.61 -16.44 -37.71
N ILE A 135 16.79 -17.05 -37.84
CA ILE A 135 17.37 -17.56 -39.07
C ILE A 135 17.62 -19.06 -38.98
N TYR A 136 17.08 -19.79 -39.94
CA TYR A 136 17.18 -21.23 -40.07
C TYR A 136 18.29 -21.67 -41.02
N GLY A 137 18.68 -20.79 -41.94
CA GLY A 137 19.67 -21.17 -42.94
C GLY A 137 19.68 -20.28 -44.16
N ILE A 138 20.41 -20.76 -45.16
CA ILE A 138 20.59 -20.11 -46.46
C ILE A 138 20.08 -21.07 -47.55
N SER A 139 19.44 -20.51 -48.56
CA SER A 139 19.08 -21.21 -49.79
C SER A 139 19.50 -20.36 -50.99
N GLN A 140 19.48 -20.93 -52.18
CA GLN A 140 19.62 -20.19 -53.44
C GLN A 140 18.51 -20.55 -54.41
N ASN A 141 17.91 -19.55 -55.06
CA ASN A 141 16.94 -19.81 -56.12
C ASN A 141 17.68 -20.29 -57.38
N PRO A 142 17.45 -21.53 -57.86
CA PRO A 142 18.16 -22.05 -59.04
C PRO A 142 17.82 -21.31 -60.34
N LYS A 143 16.71 -20.57 -60.40
CA LYS A 143 16.31 -19.82 -61.60
C LYS A 143 16.94 -18.43 -61.68
N THR A 144 17.10 -17.77 -60.54
CA THR A 144 17.60 -16.38 -60.49
C THR A 144 19.02 -16.26 -59.96
N ASN A 145 19.56 -17.34 -59.40
CA ASN A 145 20.80 -17.42 -58.62
C ASN A 145 20.85 -16.44 -57.44
N ASN A 146 19.71 -15.87 -57.03
CA ASN A 146 19.65 -15.01 -55.86
C ASN A 146 19.73 -15.88 -54.60
N TYR A 147 20.60 -15.49 -53.67
CA TYR A 147 20.63 -16.07 -52.34
C TYR A 147 19.39 -15.63 -51.53
N ILE A 148 18.96 -16.53 -50.66
CA ILE A 148 17.75 -16.41 -49.85
C ILE A 148 18.15 -16.69 -48.41
N LEU A 149 17.85 -15.76 -47.52
CA LEU A 149 17.87 -16.02 -46.09
C LEU A 149 16.54 -16.65 -45.68
N VAL A 150 16.62 -17.79 -44.99
CA VAL A 150 15.44 -18.54 -44.52
C VAL A 150 15.23 -18.19 -43.06
N LEU A 151 14.15 -17.47 -42.77
CA LEU A 151 13.88 -16.87 -41.47
C LEU A 151 12.61 -17.44 -40.82
N ALA A 152 12.53 -17.39 -39.49
CA ALA A 152 11.30 -17.65 -38.73
C ALA A 152 10.20 -16.65 -39.09
N TRP A 153 10.59 -15.38 -39.27
CA TRP A 153 9.72 -14.30 -39.72
C TRP A 153 10.52 -13.23 -40.47
N ALA A 154 9.84 -12.46 -41.31
CA ALA A 154 10.36 -11.21 -41.88
C ALA A 154 9.17 -10.30 -42.23
N SER A 155 9.22 -9.04 -41.81
CA SER A 155 8.11 -8.09 -42.03
C SER A 155 7.92 -7.70 -43.50
N GLY A 156 8.93 -7.90 -44.34
CA GLY A 156 8.98 -7.33 -45.70
C GLY A 156 9.53 -5.90 -45.75
N TYR A 157 9.74 -5.24 -44.60
CA TYR A 157 10.27 -3.88 -44.50
C TYR A 157 11.51 -3.83 -43.60
N GLU A 158 12.64 -3.45 -44.19
CA GLU A 158 13.93 -3.46 -43.47
C GLU A 158 13.92 -2.57 -42.22
N LYS A 159 13.31 -1.39 -42.31
CA LYS A 159 13.20 -0.45 -41.19
C LYS A 159 12.46 -1.05 -39.97
N ILE A 160 11.44 -1.88 -40.19
CA ILE A 160 10.74 -2.59 -39.11
C ILE A 160 11.61 -3.70 -38.53
N ASN A 161 12.30 -4.47 -39.38
CA ASN A 161 13.21 -5.52 -38.92
C ASN A 161 14.34 -4.94 -38.06
N ASN A 162 14.94 -3.82 -38.50
CA ASN A 162 15.98 -3.11 -37.76
C ASN A 162 15.44 -2.57 -36.42
N PHE A 163 14.22 -2.04 -36.40
CA PHE A 163 13.59 -1.60 -35.15
C PHE A 163 13.31 -2.77 -34.20
N ILE A 164 12.84 -3.92 -34.69
CA ILE A 164 12.66 -5.12 -33.85
C ILE A 164 13.99 -5.55 -33.24
N GLN A 165 15.07 -5.57 -34.02
CA GLN A 165 16.41 -5.89 -33.53
C GLN A 165 16.89 -4.87 -32.48
N GLU A 166 16.70 -3.56 -32.73
CA GLU A 166 17.01 -2.49 -31.78
C GLU A 166 16.27 -2.71 -30.45
N MET A 167 15.00 -3.11 -30.51
CA MET A 167 14.17 -3.41 -29.34
C MET A 167 14.64 -4.67 -28.60
N GLN A 168 14.99 -5.73 -29.33
CA GLN A 168 15.53 -6.95 -28.74
C GLN A 168 16.85 -6.67 -28.01
N LEU A 169 17.77 -5.91 -28.61
CA LEU A 169 19.06 -5.52 -28.01
C LEU A 169 18.93 -4.71 -26.70
N LYS A 170 17.79 -4.06 -26.47
CA LYS A 170 17.52 -3.30 -25.25
C LYS A 170 17.05 -4.17 -24.08
N ILE A 171 16.72 -5.44 -24.30
CA ILE A 171 16.30 -6.36 -23.24
C ILE A 171 17.45 -6.50 -22.26
N ASN A 172 17.20 -6.19 -20.98
CA ASN A 172 18.21 -6.20 -19.93
C ASN A 172 17.85 -7.13 -18.75
N ASN A 173 16.63 -7.67 -18.71
CA ASN A 173 16.22 -8.70 -17.75
C ASN A 173 15.72 -9.96 -18.48
N LYS A 174 16.06 -11.14 -17.93
CA LYS A 174 15.57 -12.43 -18.43
C LYS A 174 14.04 -12.52 -18.49
N ASN A 175 13.32 -11.85 -17.60
CA ASN A 175 11.87 -11.86 -17.51
C ASN A 175 11.16 -10.89 -18.49
N ASP A 176 11.90 -10.10 -19.27
CA ASP A 176 11.28 -9.18 -20.23
C ASP A 176 10.68 -9.94 -21.43
N VAL A 177 9.55 -9.42 -21.94
CA VAL A 177 8.90 -9.98 -23.13
C VAL A 177 9.77 -9.67 -24.35
N VAL A 178 10.07 -10.70 -25.14
CA VAL A 178 10.82 -10.53 -26.39
C VAL A 178 9.93 -9.86 -27.44
N PHE A 179 10.37 -8.70 -27.91
CA PHE A 179 9.72 -7.99 -29.01
C PHE A 179 9.98 -8.71 -30.34
N GLU A 180 8.95 -9.10 -31.07
CA GLU A 180 9.10 -9.82 -32.34
C GLU A 180 8.06 -9.43 -33.41
N TRP A 181 8.29 -9.83 -34.66
CA TRP A 181 7.24 -9.78 -35.68
C TRP A 181 6.32 -10.99 -35.51
N ILE A 182 5.02 -10.73 -35.52
CA ILE A 182 4.01 -11.76 -35.28
C ILE A 182 3.19 -11.93 -36.56
N PRO A 183 3.31 -13.07 -37.26
CA PRO A 183 2.49 -13.33 -38.43
C PRO A 183 1.00 -13.28 -38.09
N TYR A 184 0.18 -12.58 -38.87
CA TYR A 184 -1.23 -12.33 -38.56
C TYR A 184 -2.06 -13.62 -38.37
N ASN A 185 -1.67 -14.72 -39.04
CA ASN A 185 -2.33 -16.02 -38.91
C ASN A 185 -2.17 -16.68 -37.51
N GLN A 186 -1.33 -16.09 -36.65
CA GLN A 186 -1.14 -16.48 -35.25
C GLN A 186 -2.28 -15.99 -34.35
N PHE A 187 -3.09 -15.04 -34.81
CA PHE A 187 -4.22 -14.53 -34.04
C PHE A 187 -5.51 -15.28 -34.39
N ASN A 188 -6.28 -15.65 -33.38
CA ASN A 188 -7.65 -16.14 -33.52
C ASN A 188 -8.58 -15.46 -32.50
N LYS A 189 -9.90 -15.65 -32.68
CA LYS A 189 -10.95 -15.03 -31.84
C LYS A 189 -10.81 -13.51 -31.70
N ILE A 190 -10.51 -12.81 -32.80
CA ILE A 190 -10.36 -11.36 -32.82
C ILE A 190 -11.72 -10.70 -32.56
N LYS A 191 -11.82 -9.84 -31.54
CA LYS A 191 -13.04 -9.09 -31.15
C LYS A 191 -12.70 -7.65 -30.81
N ALA A 192 -13.45 -6.67 -31.32
CA ALA A 192 -13.25 -5.25 -30.97
C ALA A 192 -13.49 -5.01 -29.46
N ILE A 193 -12.63 -4.20 -28.83
CA ILE A 193 -12.73 -3.84 -27.40
C ILE A 193 -13.48 -2.50 -27.23
N ASP A 194 -13.31 -1.54 -28.16
CA ASP A 194 -13.95 -0.22 -28.13
C ASP A 194 -14.02 0.43 -29.54
N GLN A 195 -15.01 1.30 -29.76
CA GLN A 195 -15.22 2.17 -30.93
C GLN A 195 -15.20 3.68 -30.56
N ASN A 196 -14.97 4.03 -29.30
CA ASN A 196 -14.94 5.43 -28.88
C ASN A 196 -13.52 6.03 -28.97
N ASN A 197 -13.36 6.90 -29.98
CA ASN A 197 -12.20 7.72 -30.35
C ASN A 197 -11.05 7.03 -31.11
N SER A 198 -10.90 7.44 -32.38
CA SER A 198 -9.76 7.39 -33.32
C SER A 198 -8.83 6.15 -33.46
N ILE A 199 -8.82 5.19 -32.52
CA ILE A 199 -7.90 4.05 -32.50
C ILE A 199 -8.69 2.76 -32.28
N THR A 200 -8.66 1.86 -33.27
CA THR A 200 -9.40 0.59 -33.19
C THR A 200 -8.57 -0.47 -32.45
N VAL A 201 -8.91 -0.75 -31.18
CA VAL A 201 -8.25 -1.80 -30.39
C VAL A 201 -9.11 -3.08 -30.37
N HIS A 202 -8.51 -4.22 -30.69
CA HIS A 202 -9.17 -5.52 -30.66
C HIS A 202 -8.50 -6.46 -29.65
N SER A 203 -9.27 -7.31 -28.98
CA SER A 203 -8.75 -8.47 -28.26
C SER A 203 -8.53 -9.63 -29.22
N ALA A 204 -7.47 -10.41 -29.02
CA ALA A 204 -7.21 -11.64 -29.76
C ALA A 204 -6.53 -12.68 -28.87
N ILE A 205 -6.56 -13.94 -29.30
CA ILE A 205 -5.71 -14.99 -28.73
C ILE A 205 -4.53 -15.21 -29.68
N TRP A 206 -3.32 -15.08 -29.14
CA TRP A 206 -2.07 -15.38 -29.82
C TRP A 206 -1.71 -16.85 -29.58
N LYS A 207 -1.83 -17.69 -30.62
CA LYS A 207 -1.65 -19.16 -30.54
C LYS A 207 -0.31 -19.56 -29.94
N ASN A 208 0.78 -19.01 -30.48
CA ASN A 208 2.13 -19.33 -30.00
C ASN A 208 2.52 -18.48 -28.79
N GLY A 209 1.93 -17.30 -28.61
CA GLY A 209 2.16 -16.42 -27.47
C GLY A 209 3.58 -15.85 -27.36
N PRO A 210 3.79 -14.94 -26.39
CA PRO A 210 5.08 -14.31 -26.15
C PRO A 210 6.09 -15.31 -25.59
N ILE A 211 7.37 -14.99 -25.80
CA ILE A 211 8.48 -15.71 -25.19
C ILE A 211 8.69 -15.18 -23.77
N TYR A 212 8.75 -16.06 -22.77
CA TYR A 212 9.00 -15.72 -21.36
C TYR A 212 10.07 -16.62 -20.76
N TRP A 213 10.76 -16.15 -19.72
CA TRP A 213 11.75 -16.96 -18.98
C TRP A 213 11.09 -17.86 -17.94
N ASN A 214 11.28 -19.16 -18.08
CA ASN A 214 10.86 -20.13 -17.08
C ASN A 214 11.98 -20.32 -16.04
N LYS A 215 11.75 -19.86 -14.81
CA LYS A 215 12.73 -19.95 -13.70
C LYS A 215 13.06 -21.39 -13.31
N GLN A 216 12.09 -22.31 -13.33
CA GLN A 216 12.30 -23.72 -12.96
C GLN A 216 13.20 -24.44 -13.96
N ASN A 217 12.97 -24.19 -15.25
CA ASN A 217 13.70 -24.83 -16.33
C ASN A 217 14.94 -24.03 -16.79
N LYS A 218 15.21 -22.87 -16.16
CA LYS A 218 16.28 -21.90 -16.52
C LYS A 218 16.39 -21.68 -18.04
N LYS A 219 15.25 -21.53 -18.72
CA LYS A 219 15.20 -21.33 -20.18
C LYS A 219 13.97 -20.56 -20.61
N TYR A 220 14.01 -20.04 -21.83
CA TYR A 220 12.86 -19.39 -22.45
C TYR A 220 11.83 -20.39 -22.98
N MET A 221 10.56 -20.10 -22.76
CA MET A 221 9.40 -20.87 -23.23
C MET A 221 8.36 -19.94 -23.86
N ARG A 222 7.45 -20.51 -24.65
CA ARG A 222 6.34 -19.76 -25.26
C ARG A 222 5.06 -19.91 -24.43
N ASP A 223 4.42 -18.79 -24.08
CA ASP A 223 3.16 -18.74 -23.35
C ASP A 223 1.97 -18.94 -24.31
N SER A 224 1.77 -20.18 -24.76
CA SER A 224 0.81 -20.50 -25.82
C SER A 224 -0.63 -20.08 -25.46
N ASN A 225 -1.39 -19.66 -26.47
CA ASN A 225 -2.77 -19.18 -26.35
C ASN A 225 -2.95 -17.95 -25.45
N LYS A 226 -1.93 -17.09 -25.36
CA LYS A 226 -2.01 -15.84 -24.61
C LYS A 226 -3.04 -14.88 -25.22
N LYS A 227 -3.91 -14.32 -24.37
CA LYS A 227 -4.78 -13.21 -24.78
C LYS A 227 -3.95 -11.94 -24.89
N VAL A 228 -4.08 -11.24 -26.02
CA VAL A 228 -3.36 -10.00 -26.33
C VAL A 228 -4.32 -8.93 -26.84
N ALA A 229 -3.89 -7.67 -26.82
CA ALA A 229 -4.57 -6.57 -27.47
C ALA A 229 -3.87 -6.20 -28.79
N LEU A 230 -4.66 -5.93 -29.82
CA LEU A 230 -4.25 -5.57 -31.16
C LEU A 230 -4.68 -4.13 -31.41
N LYS A 231 -3.73 -3.19 -31.32
CA LYS A 231 -3.97 -1.77 -31.62
C LYS A 231 -3.70 -1.53 -33.10
N TYR A 232 -4.77 -1.24 -33.84
CA TYR A 232 -4.68 -0.86 -35.25
C TYR A 232 -4.32 0.62 -35.34
N LEU A 233 -3.33 0.94 -36.18
CA LEU A 233 -2.93 2.32 -36.41
C LEU A 233 -3.73 2.92 -37.58
N PRO A 234 -4.16 4.20 -37.48
CA PRO A 234 -4.90 4.89 -38.53
C PRO A 234 -4.03 5.11 -39.78
N ASP A 235 -4.70 5.29 -40.92
CA ASP A 235 -4.03 5.49 -42.21
C ASP A 235 -3.35 6.88 -42.24
N SER A 236 -2.01 6.92 -42.22
CA SER A 236 -1.23 8.15 -42.33
C SER A 236 -0.14 8.06 -43.40
N HIS A 237 0.24 9.20 -43.98
CA HIS A 237 1.46 9.29 -44.80
C HIS A 237 2.68 9.05 -43.89
N ASN A 238 3.68 8.29 -44.38
CA ASN A 238 4.85 7.79 -43.61
C ASN A 238 4.56 6.70 -42.55
N TYR A 239 3.88 5.64 -42.99
CA TYR A 239 3.39 4.50 -42.18
C TYR A 239 4.40 3.93 -41.15
N VAL A 240 5.66 3.72 -41.56
CA VAL A 240 6.65 3.01 -40.74
C VAL A 240 7.23 3.88 -39.63
N ASP A 241 7.44 5.18 -39.87
CA ASP A 241 7.95 6.09 -38.84
C ASP A 241 6.94 6.34 -37.74
N PHE A 242 5.66 6.52 -38.11
CA PHE A 242 4.58 6.63 -37.15
C PHE A 242 4.45 5.37 -36.29
N LEU A 243 4.46 4.19 -36.90
CA LEU A 243 4.48 2.90 -36.21
C LEU A 243 5.61 2.79 -35.18
N ILE A 244 6.84 3.15 -35.59
CA ILE A 244 8.02 3.07 -34.72
C ILE A 244 7.91 4.06 -33.57
N ASN A 245 7.51 5.31 -33.84
CA ASN A 245 7.35 6.32 -32.80
C ASN A 245 6.25 5.93 -31.80
N GLU A 246 5.14 5.36 -32.28
CA GLU A 246 4.07 4.85 -31.45
C GLU A 246 4.52 3.66 -30.60
N ALA A 247 5.24 2.69 -31.20
CA ALA A 247 5.81 1.56 -30.48
C ALA A 247 6.82 2.00 -29.39
N LYS A 248 7.60 3.06 -29.66
CA LYS A 248 8.54 3.63 -28.70
C LYS A 248 7.85 4.20 -27.45
N LYS A 249 6.62 4.70 -27.53
CA LYS A 249 5.85 5.17 -26.35
C LYS A 249 5.68 4.06 -25.31
N TYR A 250 5.34 2.86 -25.79
CA TYR A 250 5.16 1.66 -24.97
C TYR A 250 6.49 0.99 -24.55
N SER A 251 7.62 1.59 -24.93
CA SER A 251 8.98 1.15 -24.64
C SER A 251 9.77 2.28 -23.99
N THR A 252 9.25 2.82 -22.87
CA THR A 252 9.94 3.88 -22.11
C THR A 252 10.84 3.28 -21.03
N LYS A 253 12.10 3.76 -20.99
CA LYS A 253 13.07 3.47 -19.94
C LYS A 253 12.77 4.33 -18.72
N ASN A 254 12.75 3.71 -17.55
CA ASN A 254 13.11 4.39 -16.31
C ASN A 254 14.11 3.53 -15.54
N PHE A 255 15.19 4.16 -15.05
CA PHE A 255 16.30 3.58 -14.29
C PHE A 255 16.33 2.03 -14.26
N ASN A 256 16.87 1.46 -15.34
CA ASN A 256 17.13 0.03 -15.53
C ASN A 256 15.94 -0.91 -15.80
N ARG A 257 14.76 -0.44 -16.24
CA ARG A 257 13.74 -1.34 -16.85
C ARG A 257 13.03 -0.78 -18.08
N VAL A 258 12.68 -1.71 -18.98
CA VAL A 258 11.64 -1.60 -20.02
C VAL A 258 10.36 -2.31 -19.51
N ILE A 259 9.35 -1.57 -19.03
CA ILE A 259 8.01 -2.16 -18.87
C ILE A 259 7.37 -2.13 -20.26
N CYS A 260 7.73 -3.10 -21.09
CA CYS A 260 7.15 -3.25 -22.42
C CYS A 260 5.74 -3.84 -22.28
N ASN A 261 4.72 -2.98 -22.36
CA ASN A 261 3.37 -3.46 -22.65
C ASN A 261 3.27 -3.95 -24.11
N ILE A 262 4.34 -3.85 -24.91
CA ILE A 262 4.36 -4.25 -26.30
C ILE A 262 5.15 -5.54 -26.52
N CYS A 263 4.49 -6.51 -27.16
CA CYS A 263 5.04 -7.82 -27.52
C CYS A 263 5.64 -7.85 -28.92
N GLY A 264 5.19 -6.96 -29.81
CA GLY A 264 5.59 -7.05 -31.21
C GLY A 264 4.74 -6.25 -32.17
N ILE A 265 5.02 -6.48 -33.45
CA ILE A 265 4.34 -5.85 -34.58
C ILE A 265 3.74 -6.94 -35.47
N SER A 266 2.54 -6.71 -35.98
CA SER A 266 1.93 -7.52 -37.02
C SER A 266 1.41 -6.66 -38.15
N GLN A 267 0.96 -7.29 -39.24
CA GLN A 267 0.29 -6.62 -40.35
C GLN A 267 -0.93 -7.41 -40.78
N ASN A 268 -2.08 -6.73 -40.91
CA ASN A 268 -3.27 -7.34 -41.48
C ASN A 268 -3.05 -7.56 -42.99
N PRO A 269 -3.07 -8.80 -43.50
CA PRO A 269 -2.82 -9.08 -44.91
C PRO A 269 -3.97 -8.63 -45.84
N LYS A 270 -5.15 -8.30 -45.29
CA LYS A 270 -6.30 -7.82 -46.08
C LYS A 270 -6.31 -6.30 -46.24
N THR A 271 -6.02 -5.58 -45.16
CA THR A 271 -6.06 -4.10 -45.16
C THR A 271 -4.69 -3.48 -45.33
N ASN A 272 -3.60 -4.25 -45.17
CA ASN A 272 -2.20 -3.81 -45.08
C ASN A 272 -1.85 -2.94 -43.86
N ASN A 273 -2.78 -2.74 -42.93
CA ASN A 273 -2.53 -1.96 -41.72
C ASN A 273 -1.61 -2.74 -40.76
N TYR A 274 -0.54 -2.11 -40.26
CA TYR A 274 0.21 -2.62 -39.12
C TYR A 274 -0.61 -2.53 -37.83
N ILE A 275 -0.25 -3.44 -36.94
CA ILE A 275 -0.91 -3.68 -35.67
C ILE A 275 0.19 -3.73 -34.63
N LEU A 276 0.07 -2.93 -33.57
CA LEU A 276 0.86 -3.08 -32.37
C LEU A 276 0.21 -4.18 -31.51
N VAL A 277 1.01 -5.16 -31.10
CA VAL A 277 0.55 -6.29 -30.30
C VAL A 277 0.96 -6.03 -28.86
N LEU A 278 -0.02 -5.78 -28.01
CA LEU A 278 0.16 -5.38 -26.61
C LEU A 278 -0.21 -6.53 -25.65
N THR A 279 0.45 -6.60 -24.49
CA THR A 279 0.09 -7.56 -23.43
C THR A 279 -1.29 -7.27 -22.85
N TRP A 280 -1.62 -5.99 -22.71
CA TRP A 280 -2.94 -5.48 -22.38
C TRP A 280 -3.17 -4.14 -23.07
N ALA A 281 -4.42 -3.79 -23.30
CA ALA A 281 -4.83 -2.43 -23.65
C ALA A 281 -6.20 -2.22 -23.02
N SER A 282 -6.42 -1.05 -22.42
CA SER A 282 -7.73 -0.74 -21.85
C SER A 282 -8.79 -0.47 -22.91
N GLY A 283 -8.36 -0.09 -24.11
CA GLY A 283 -9.23 0.51 -25.13
C GLY A 283 -9.31 2.04 -25.00
N SER A 284 -8.84 2.61 -23.88
CA SER A 284 -8.79 4.06 -23.63
C SER A 284 -7.35 4.56 -23.55
N GLU A 285 -6.95 5.42 -24.49
CA GLU A 285 -5.60 6.01 -24.48
C GLU A 285 -5.31 6.78 -23.17
N LYS A 286 -6.33 7.46 -22.60
CA LYS A 286 -6.19 8.17 -21.32
C LYS A 286 -5.85 7.23 -20.17
N ILE A 287 -6.49 6.06 -20.08
CA ILE A 287 -6.20 5.06 -19.04
C ILE A 287 -4.82 4.45 -19.26
N ASP A 288 -4.50 4.08 -20.51
CA ASP A 288 -3.21 3.51 -20.85
C ASP A 288 -2.06 4.47 -20.49
N ASN A 289 -2.23 5.77 -20.77
CA ASN A 289 -1.27 6.82 -20.40
C ASN A 289 -1.16 7.00 -18.89
N PHE A 290 -2.29 7.00 -18.15
CA PHE A 290 -2.27 7.08 -16.70
C PHE A 290 -1.53 5.90 -16.05
N ILE A 291 -1.78 4.67 -16.53
CA ILE A 291 -1.09 3.49 -16.01
C ILE A 291 0.41 3.60 -16.27
N GLN A 292 0.82 4.02 -17.48
CA GLN A 292 2.23 4.26 -17.80
C GLN A 292 2.86 5.34 -16.92
N GLU A 293 2.18 6.47 -16.72
CA GLU A 293 2.64 7.55 -15.82
C GLU A 293 2.90 7.04 -14.39
N ARG A 294 2.01 6.19 -13.88
CA ARG A 294 2.16 5.57 -12.54
C ARG A 294 3.32 4.57 -12.51
N GLN A 295 3.47 3.75 -13.53
CA GLN A 295 4.58 2.80 -13.64
C GLN A 295 5.95 3.49 -13.69
N LEU A 296 6.05 4.66 -14.33
CA LEU A 296 7.27 5.47 -14.36
C LEU A 296 7.63 6.02 -12.97
N LYS A 297 6.67 6.19 -12.06
CA LYS A 297 6.90 6.74 -10.72
C LYS A 297 7.29 5.69 -9.66
N ILE A 298 7.60 4.47 -10.08
CA ILE A 298 7.99 3.37 -9.19
C ILE A 298 9.49 3.46 -8.87
N TYR A 299 9.83 3.87 -7.66
CA TYR A 299 11.22 4.06 -7.24
C TYR A 299 11.60 3.14 -6.08
N LYS A 300 10.67 2.88 -5.15
CA LYS A 300 10.96 2.22 -3.87
C LYS A 300 10.81 0.71 -3.97
N TYR A 301 11.54 0.01 -3.10
CA TYR A 301 11.34 -1.42 -2.89
C TYR A 301 9.89 -1.68 -2.54
N ASN A 302 9.35 -2.80 -3.01
CA ASN A 302 7.98 -3.22 -2.72
C ASN A 302 6.85 -2.34 -3.30
N ASP A 303 7.18 -1.38 -4.16
CA ASP A 303 6.19 -0.66 -4.95
C ASP A 303 5.41 -1.64 -5.86
N ILE A 304 4.11 -1.38 -5.95
CA ILE A 304 3.16 -2.06 -6.81
C ILE A 304 3.32 -1.55 -8.23
N VAL A 305 3.38 -2.47 -9.19
CA VAL A 305 3.26 -2.15 -10.61
C VAL A 305 1.79 -2.11 -10.99
N LEU A 306 1.25 -0.89 -11.17
CA LEU A 306 -0.13 -0.69 -11.62
C LEU A 306 -0.31 -1.26 -13.03
N GLU A 307 -1.39 -1.99 -13.29
CA GLU A 307 -1.67 -2.57 -14.61
C GLU A 307 -3.15 -2.56 -14.99
N TRP A 308 -3.43 -2.68 -16.29
CA TRP A 308 -4.79 -3.02 -16.74
C TRP A 308 -5.00 -4.51 -16.56
N ILE A 309 -6.07 -4.88 -15.86
CA ILE A 309 -6.35 -6.26 -15.49
C ILE A 309 -7.56 -6.73 -16.31
N PRO A 310 -7.39 -7.69 -17.24
CA PRO A 310 -8.52 -8.27 -17.95
C PRO A 310 -9.54 -8.88 -16.97
N TYR A 311 -10.83 -8.57 -17.12
CA TYR A 311 -11.87 -9.00 -16.16
C TYR A 311 -11.91 -10.53 -15.92
N ASN A 312 -11.57 -11.34 -16.94
CA ASN A 312 -11.51 -12.79 -16.83
C ASN A 312 -10.37 -13.32 -15.92
N GLN A 313 -9.56 -12.44 -15.33
CA GLN A 313 -8.58 -12.74 -14.31
C GLN A 313 -9.19 -12.93 -12.91
N PHE A 314 -10.40 -12.43 -12.70
CA PHE A 314 -11.11 -12.54 -11.43
C PHE A 314 -11.97 -13.80 -11.40
N ILE A 315 -11.85 -14.56 -10.31
CA ILE A 315 -12.67 -15.74 -10.03
C ILE A 315 -13.26 -15.62 -8.62
N LYS A 316 -14.29 -16.41 -8.32
CA LYS A 316 -15.01 -16.37 -7.04
C LYS A 316 -15.47 -14.95 -6.65
N ILE A 317 -15.98 -14.21 -7.63
CA ILE A 317 -16.48 -12.85 -7.42
C ILE A 317 -17.72 -12.92 -6.52
N LYS A 318 -17.69 -12.22 -5.39
CA LYS A 318 -18.79 -12.15 -4.42
C LYS A 318 -19.05 -10.70 -4.06
N GLU A 319 -20.29 -10.25 -4.19
CA GLU A 319 -20.70 -8.91 -3.73
C GLU A 319 -20.53 -8.82 -2.21
N THR A 320 -19.83 -7.78 -1.74
CA THR A 320 -19.58 -7.54 -0.32
C THR A 320 -20.30 -6.31 0.19
N ASP A 321 -20.47 -5.31 -0.67
CA ASP A 321 -21.15 -4.07 -0.32
C ASP A 321 -21.65 -3.37 -1.59
N LYS A 322 -22.72 -2.58 -1.48
CA LYS A 322 -23.33 -1.90 -2.61
C LYS A 322 -24.02 -0.62 -2.15
N ASN A 323 -23.76 0.47 -2.87
CA ASN A 323 -24.51 1.72 -2.76
C ASN A 323 -25.01 2.19 -4.14
N GLY A 324 -25.58 3.39 -4.22
CA GLY A 324 -26.12 3.95 -5.46
C GLY A 324 -25.09 4.23 -6.58
N PHE A 325 -23.79 4.27 -6.27
CA PHE A 325 -22.73 4.68 -7.22
C PHE A 325 -21.61 3.64 -7.37
N VAL A 326 -21.45 2.75 -6.40
CA VAL A 326 -20.33 1.81 -6.29
C VAL A 326 -20.85 0.47 -5.77
N THR A 327 -20.45 -0.62 -6.42
CA THR A 327 -20.55 -1.96 -5.84
C THR A 327 -19.16 -2.49 -5.58
N VAL A 328 -18.92 -2.97 -4.36
CA VAL A 328 -17.68 -3.61 -3.95
C VAL A 328 -17.86 -5.12 -3.97
N TYR A 329 -16.98 -5.80 -4.69
CA TYR A 329 -16.91 -7.26 -4.69
C TYR A 329 -15.58 -7.72 -4.08
N SER A 330 -15.58 -8.86 -3.37
CA SER A 330 -14.35 -9.64 -3.15
C SER A 330 -14.15 -10.60 -4.31
N ALA A 331 -12.91 -10.75 -4.77
CA ALA A 331 -12.55 -11.71 -5.80
C ALA A 331 -11.13 -12.24 -5.60
N ILE A 332 -10.85 -13.41 -6.17
CA ILE A 332 -9.49 -13.92 -6.31
C ILE A 332 -8.94 -13.49 -7.68
N TRP A 333 -7.84 -12.75 -7.67
CA TRP A 333 -7.08 -12.43 -8.87
C TRP A 333 -6.05 -13.54 -9.15
N LYS A 334 -6.26 -14.29 -10.24
CA LYS A 334 -5.43 -15.45 -10.63
C LYS A 334 -3.96 -15.09 -10.78
N ASP A 335 -3.63 -14.12 -11.64
CA ASP A 335 -2.24 -13.70 -11.83
C ASP A 335 -1.68 -13.04 -10.57
N GLY A 336 -2.51 -12.24 -9.86
CA GLY A 336 -2.15 -11.52 -8.64
C GLY A 336 -1.21 -10.33 -8.89
N PRO A 337 -1.01 -9.43 -7.92
CA PRO A 337 -0.25 -8.20 -8.10
C PRO A 337 1.25 -8.41 -8.34
N LEU A 338 1.85 -7.49 -9.10
CA LEU A 338 3.28 -7.45 -9.41
C LEU A 338 4.01 -6.42 -8.53
N TYR A 339 5.13 -6.82 -7.92
CA TYR A 339 5.92 -6.00 -7.00
C TYR A 339 7.41 -5.92 -7.39
N LYS A 340 8.08 -4.83 -7.02
CA LYS A 340 9.56 -4.66 -7.14
C LYS A 340 10.32 -5.32 -5.98
N PHE A 341 11.30 -6.19 -6.25
CA PHE A 341 12.07 -6.94 -5.23
C PHE A 341 13.41 -6.26 -4.84
N PHE A 342 14.00 -6.69 -3.71
CA PHE A 342 15.09 -6.03 -2.97
C PHE A 342 16.48 -6.06 -3.63
N ASP A 343 16.76 -7.02 -4.52
CA ASP A 343 18.14 -7.37 -4.89
C ASP A 343 18.51 -7.12 -6.37
N GLY A 344 17.90 -6.10 -6.97
CA GLY A 344 18.22 -5.67 -8.33
C GLY A 344 17.48 -6.45 -9.41
N TYR A 345 16.79 -5.69 -10.27
CA TYR A 345 16.18 -6.09 -11.54
C TYR A 345 14.93 -6.99 -11.50
N ASP A 346 14.70 -7.82 -10.47
CA ASP A 346 13.61 -8.81 -10.51
C ASP A 346 12.26 -8.34 -9.91
N TYR A 347 11.17 -8.76 -10.57
CA TYR A 347 9.80 -8.53 -10.12
C TYR A 347 9.19 -9.84 -9.66
N ILE A 348 8.42 -9.77 -8.59
CA ILE A 348 7.70 -10.92 -8.04
C ILE A 348 6.21 -10.72 -8.25
N ARG A 349 5.54 -11.76 -8.72
CA ARG A 349 4.08 -11.81 -8.81
C ARG A 349 3.60 -12.92 -7.88
N LYS A 350 2.67 -12.59 -6.98
CA LYS A 350 2.05 -13.57 -6.08
C LYS A 350 0.63 -13.89 -6.57
N SER A 351 0.49 -15.02 -7.24
CA SER A 351 -0.77 -15.51 -7.81
C SER A 351 -1.83 -15.79 -6.76
N ASN A 352 -3.10 -15.79 -7.21
CA ASN A 352 -4.29 -16.08 -6.41
C ASN A 352 -4.45 -15.15 -5.19
N LYS A 353 -4.18 -13.85 -5.38
CA LYS A 353 -4.37 -12.85 -4.33
C LYS A 353 -5.84 -12.46 -4.24
N GLU A 354 -6.39 -12.44 -3.03
CA GLU A 354 -7.70 -11.86 -2.77
C GLU A 354 -7.62 -10.33 -2.86
N VAL A 355 -8.54 -9.74 -3.63
CA VAL A 355 -8.63 -8.31 -3.95
C VAL A 355 -10.06 -7.82 -3.82
N ALA A 356 -10.22 -6.53 -3.56
CA ALA A 356 -11.51 -5.86 -3.60
C ALA A 356 -11.66 -5.17 -4.97
N LEU A 357 -12.80 -5.39 -5.62
CA LEU A 357 -13.19 -4.80 -6.90
C LEU A 357 -14.22 -3.71 -6.64
N LYS A 358 -13.80 -2.45 -6.69
CA LYS A 358 -14.72 -1.30 -6.59
C LYS A 358 -15.24 -0.95 -7.99
N CYS A 359 -16.43 -1.45 -8.31
CA CYS A 359 -17.11 -1.20 -9.58
C CYS A 359 -17.87 0.12 -9.48
N LEU A 360 -17.58 1.06 -10.39
CA LEU A 360 -18.19 2.39 -10.40
C LEU A 360 -19.38 2.35 -11.37
N HIS A 361 -20.60 2.42 -10.84
CA HIS A 361 -21.84 2.37 -11.59
C HIS A 361 -22.27 3.80 -11.91
N ASN A 362 -21.78 4.34 -13.02
CA ASN A 362 -22.41 5.50 -13.63
C ASN A 362 -22.00 5.64 -15.09
N SER A 363 -22.97 5.70 -15.99
CA SER A 363 -22.76 5.96 -17.43
C SER A 363 -22.19 7.36 -17.71
N GLN A 364 -22.10 8.22 -16.69
CA GLN A 364 -21.62 9.60 -16.78
C GLN A 364 -20.20 9.83 -16.24
N GLU A 365 -19.56 8.82 -15.61
CA GLU A 365 -18.17 9.01 -15.14
C GLU A 365 -17.21 9.05 -16.33
N SER A 366 -16.67 10.24 -16.60
CA SER A 366 -15.59 10.38 -17.57
C SER A 366 -14.37 9.59 -17.11
N VAL A 367 -13.56 9.14 -18.06
CA VAL A 367 -12.25 8.53 -17.78
C VAL A 367 -11.38 9.42 -16.87
N ASP A 368 -11.56 10.75 -16.94
CA ASP A 368 -10.85 11.69 -16.09
C ASP A 368 -11.28 11.59 -14.61
N SER A 369 -12.57 11.39 -14.34
CA SER A 369 -13.07 11.14 -12.98
C SER A 369 -12.47 9.86 -12.38
N LEU A 370 -12.48 8.77 -13.15
CA LEU A 370 -11.87 7.49 -12.76
C LEU A 370 -10.38 7.68 -12.43
N ILE A 371 -9.63 8.38 -13.28
CA ILE A 371 -8.21 8.63 -13.08
C ILE A 371 -7.99 9.46 -11.81
N ASN A 372 -8.80 10.49 -11.56
CA ASN A 372 -8.71 11.30 -10.35
C ASN A 372 -8.97 10.47 -9.09
N LYS A 373 -9.96 9.57 -9.11
CA LYS A 373 -10.21 8.61 -8.02
C LYS A 373 -9.02 7.65 -7.84
N ALA A 374 -8.47 7.11 -8.94
CA ALA A 374 -7.31 6.22 -8.91
C ALA A 374 -6.02 6.90 -8.41
N LYS A 375 -5.85 8.21 -8.65
CA LYS A 375 -4.70 9.01 -8.20
C LYS A 375 -4.57 9.07 -6.67
N ARG A 376 -5.70 8.97 -5.94
CA ARG A 376 -5.73 9.02 -4.47
C ARG A 376 -5.16 7.78 -3.79
N TYR A 377 -5.16 6.64 -4.49
CA TYR A 377 -4.62 5.40 -3.93
C TYR A 377 -3.09 5.39 -3.94
N SER A 378 -2.52 4.67 -2.97
CA SER A 378 -1.09 4.46 -2.84
C SER A 378 -0.61 3.36 -3.79
N THR A 379 0.64 3.48 -4.22
CA THR A 379 1.37 2.45 -4.97
C THR A 379 2.28 1.61 -4.07
N ASP A 380 2.33 1.88 -2.77
CA ASP A 380 3.09 1.05 -1.81
C ASP A 380 2.28 -0.21 -1.46
N LYS A 381 2.88 -1.42 -1.59
CA LYS A 381 2.22 -2.68 -1.22
C LYS A 381 1.76 -2.74 0.24
N ASN A 382 2.40 -1.95 1.10
CA ASN A 382 2.18 -1.95 2.53
C ASN A 382 1.11 -0.94 2.95
N ALA A 383 0.68 -0.06 2.04
CA ALA A 383 -0.34 0.93 2.34
C ALA A 383 -1.72 0.30 2.51
N PHE A 384 -2.55 0.93 3.34
CA PHE A 384 -3.92 0.50 3.55
C PHE A 384 -4.71 0.54 2.23
N GLN A 385 -4.74 1.69 1.55
CA GLN A 385 -5.42 1.87 0.26
C GLN A 385 -4.44 1.67 -0.92
N ALA A 386 -3.94 0.45 -1.09
CA ALA A 386 -3.09 0.07 -2.22
C ALA A 386 -3.92 -0.22 -3.49
N LEU A 387 -3.58 0.43 -4.61
CA LEU A 387 -4.19 0.19 -5.92
C LEU A 387 -3.30 -0.72 -6.76
N TYR A 388 -3.85 -1.87 -7.15
CA TYR A 388 -3.14 -2.84 -7.99
C TYR A 388 -3.38 -2.66 -9.47
N GLY A 389 -4.57 -2.19 -9.86
CA GLY A 389 -4.88 -2.02 -11.28
C GLY A 389 -6.26 -1.45 -11.54
N ILE A 390 -6.54 -1.31 -12.82
CA ILE A 390 -7.85 -0.91 -13.35
C ILE A 390 -8.36 -2.05 -14.22
N SER A 391 -9.65 -2.32 -14.14
CA SER A 391 -10.35 -3.26 -15.01
C SER A 391 -11.64 -2.63 -15.54
N GLN A 392 -12.33 -3.33 -16.43
CA GLN A 392 -13.65 -2.96 -16.91
C GLN A 392 -14.50 -4.21 -17.04
N ASN A 393 -15.73 -4.14 -16.55
CA ASN A 393 -16.70 -5.21 -16.73
C ASN A 393 -17.06 -5.31 -18.23
N PRO A 394 -16.87 -6.46 -18.89
CA PRO A 394 -17.16 -6.60 -20.31
C PRO A 394 -18.64 -6.46 -20.65
N ASP A 395 -19.52 -6.76 -19.69
CA ASP A 395 -20.97 -6.80 -19.89
C ASP A 395 -21.59 -5.43 -19.58
N THR A 396 -21.27 -4.83 -18.43
CA THR A 396 -21.84 -3.52 -18.03
C THR A 396 -21.04 -2.32 -18.55
N ARG A 397 -19.79 -2.53 -18.97
CA ARG A 397 -18.81 -1.49 -19.33
C ARG A 397 -18.38 -0.57 -18.18
N ASP A 398 -18.82 -0.86 -16.96
CA ASP A 398 -18.38 -0.14 -15.76
C ASP A 398 -16.88 -0.35 -15.50
N TYR A 399 -16.19 0.72 -15.16
CA TYR A 399 -14.81 0.66 -14.73
C TYR A 399 -14.69 0.14 -13.29
N ILE A 400 -13.60 -0.57 -13.03
CA ILE A 400 -13.35 -1.26 -11.77
C ILE A 400 -11.97 -0.86 -11.26
N LEU A 401 -11.90 -0.32 -10.05
CA LEU A 401 -10.64 -0.15 -9.33
C LEU A 401 -10.33 -1.41 -8.55
N VAL A 402 -9.16 -2.00 -8.78
CA VAL A 402 -8.71 -3.24 -8.16
C VAL A 402 -7.76 -2.90 -7.03
N VAL A 403 -8.22 -3.04 -5.79
CA VAL A 403 -7.53 -2.55 -4.60
C VAL A 403 -7.30 -3.67 -3.59
N GLN A 404 -6.44 -3.41 -2.61
CA GLN A 404 -6.23 -4.33 -1.49
C GLN A 404 -7.54 -4.56 -0.72
N ASN A 405 -7.87 -5.84 -0.48
CA ASN A 405 -9.05 -6.20 0.30
C ASN A 405 -8.78 -6.06 1.80
N ASN A 406 -9.26 -4.98 2.41
CA ASN A 406 -9.22 -4.76 3.87
C ASN A 406 -10.61 -4.81 4.52
N TYR A 407 -11.63 -5.32 3.82
CA TYR A 407 -13.00 -5.52 4.36
C TYR A 407 -13.62 -4.25 4.96
N ILE A 408 -13.58 -3.15 4.21
CA ILE A 408 -14.15 -1.85 4.62
C ILE A 408 -15.48 -1.65 3.88
N HIS A 409 -16.48 -1.19 4.61
CA HIS A 409 -17.77 -0.83 4.05
C HIS A 409 -17.73 0.54 3.35
N ILE A 410 -18.59 0.71 2.34
CA ILE A 410 -18.80 1.99 1.66
C ILE A 410 -20.08 2.65 2.19
N CYS A 411 -20.11 3.98 2.26
CA CYS A 411 -21.32 4.71 2.63
C CYS A 411 -22.06 5.18 1.38
N GLU A 412 -23.34 5.54 1.49
CA GLU A 412 -24.12 6.02 0.34
C GLU A 412 -23.78 7.46 -0.09
N ASN A 413 -22.78 8.10 0.54
CA ASN A 413 -22.42 9.49 0.32
C ASN A 413 -20.96 9.65 -0.12
N GLU A 414 -20.76 10.04 -1.39
CA GLU A 414 -19.42 10.17 -1.97
C GLU A 414 -18.51 11.09 -1.13
N LYS A 415 -18.99 12.23 -0.65
CA LYS A 415 -18.18 13.18 0.14
C LYS A 415 -17.65 12.58 1.45
N ILE A 416 -18.43 11.69 2.09
CA ILE A 416 -17.99 10.98 3.30
C ILE A 416 -17.00 9.87 2.94
N ASP A 417 -17.23 9.12 1.86
CA ASP A 417 -16.28 8.12 1.38
C ASP A 417 -14.91 8.76 1.02
N GLU A 418 -14.93 9.92 0.38
CA GLU A 418 -13.74 10.71 0.09
C GLU A 418 -13.01 11.14 1.37
N PHE A 419 -13.76 11.62 2.36
CA PHE A 419 -13.19 12.01 3.65
C PHE A 419 -12.61 10.82 4.41
N ILE A 420 -13.30 9.67 4.44
CA ILE A 420 -12.79 8.43 5.03
C ILE A 420 -11.48 8.02 4.33
N GLN A 421 -11.43 8.09 3.01
CA GLN A 421 -10.22 7.80 2.25
C GLN A 421 -9.09 8.79 2.60
N GLU A 422 -9.39 10.09 2.70
CA GLU A 422 -8.44 11.14 3.14
C GLU A 422 -7.84 10.80 4.52
N MET A 423 -8.69 10.40 5.46
CA MET A 423 -8.30 10.01 6.82
C MET A 423 -7.39 8.77 6.83
N GLN A 424 -7.72 7.77 6.02
CA GLN A 424 -6.95 6.53 5.91
C GLN A 424 -5.56 6.73 5.28
N LEU A 425 -5.42 7.69 4.36
CA LEU A 425 -4.13 8.01 3.72
C LEU A 425 -3.15 8.73 4.65
N LYS A 426 -3.65 9.46 5.66
CA LYS A 426 -2.82 10.18 6.66
C LYS A 426 -2.37 9.31 7.83
N MET A 427 -2.81 8.06 7.86
CA MET A 427 -2.72 7.21 9.03
C MET A 427 -1.33 6.57 9.17
N ASN A 428 -0.77 6.53 10.39
CA ASN A 428 0.42 5.74 10.69
C ASN A 428 0.03 4.27 10.82
N LYS A 429 0.49 3.48 9.85
CA LYS A 429 0.23 2.04 9.75
C LYS A 429 0.44 1.27 11.07
N TYR A 430 1.46 1.59 11.86
CA TYR A 430 1.84 0.78 13.03
C TYR A 430 1.18 1.21 14.34
N GLU A 431 0.52 2.36 14.37
CA GLU A 431 0.08 3.01 15.61
C GLU A 431 -1.40 3.32 15.61
N ASP A 432 -1.96 3.67 14.45
CA ASP A 432 -3.31 4.19 14.37
C ASP A 432 -4.32 3.08 14.06
N LYS A 433 -5.52 3.23 14.63
CA LYS A 433 -6.70 2.46 14.23
C LYS A 433 -7.30 3.06 12.98
N VAL A 434 -7.80 2.21 12.09
CA VAL A 434 -8.41 2.60 10.82
C VAL A 434 -9.68 3.41 11.08
N PHE A 435 -9.72 4.61 10.50
CA PHE A 435 -10.94 5.39 10.37
C PHE A 435 -11.80 4.82 9.23
N GLU A 436 -13.04 4.43 9.49
CA GLU A 436 -13.89 3.75 8.51
C GLU A 436 -15.37 4.09 8.59
N TRP A 437 -16.13 3.69 7.56
CA TRP A 437 -17.58 3.64 7.66
C TRP A 437 -17.98 2.40 8.46
N ILE A 438 -18.83 2.57 9.46
CA ILE A 438 -19.29 1.49 10.32
C ILE A 438 -20.80 1.33 10.11
N PRO A 439 -21.26 0.21 9.52
CA PRO A 439 -22.69 -0.06 9.37
C PRO A 439 -23.42 0.01 10.72
N TYR A 440 -24.55 0.71 10.79
CA TYR A 440 -25.21 0.97 12.07
C TYR A 440 -25.63 -0.31 12.84
N ASN A 441 -25.92 -1.39 12.11
CA ASN A 441 -26.25 -2.71 12.67
C ASN A 441 -25.08 -3.39 13.43
N GLN A 442 -23.87 -2.83 13.34
CA GLN A 442 -22.70 -3.25 14.10
C GLN A 442 -22.76 -2.81 15.57
N PHE A 443 -23.62 -1.85 15.89
CA PHE A 443 -23.81 -1.37 17.25
C PHE A 443 -24.95 -2.11 17.94
N ASN A 444 -24.69 -2.60 19.16
CA ASN A 444 -25.71 -3.16 20.05
C ASN A 444 -25.66 -2.49 21.42
N LYS A 445 -26.69 -2.73 22.25
CA LYS A 445 -26.84 -2.12 23.58
C LYS A 445 -26.63 -0.60 23.57
N ILE A 446 -27.24 0.09 22.60
CA ILE A 446 -27.16 1.54 22.49
C ILE A 446 -27.90 2.15 23.69
N ARG A 447 -27.22 3.00 24.46
CA ARG A 447 -27.75 3.68 25.65
C ARG A 447 -27.47 5.16 25.57
N GLU A 448 -28.48 5.97 25.82
CA GLU A 448 -28.33 7.42 25.91
C GLU A 448 -27.44 7.78 27.11
N ILE A 449 -26.44 8.64 26.89
CA ILE A 449 -25.59 9.24 27.94
C ILE A 449 -26.00 10.70 28.13
N SER A 450 -26.39 11.37 27.04
CA SER A 450 -26.92 12.73 27.02
C SER A 450 -27.77 12.95 25.76
N LYS A 451 -28.39 14.13 25.65
CA LYS A 451 -29.16 14.56 24.47
C LYS A 451 -28.45 14.36 23.12
N VAL A 452 -27.13 14.39 23.09
CA VAL A 452 -26.31 14.31 21.84
C VAL A 452 -25.27 13.19 21.87
N GLY A 453 -25.17 12.43 22.96
CA GLY A 453 -24.15 11.40 23.17
C GLY A 453 -24.75 10.08 23.64
N TYR A 454 -24.37 8.99 22.99
CA TYR A 454 -24.81 7.64 23.33
C TYR A 454 -23.59 6.74 23.53
N SER A 455 -23.74 5.66 24.29
CA SER A 455 -22.77 4.55 24.36
C SER A 455 -23.32 3.38 23.56
N ALA A 456 -22.42 2.61 22.96
CA ALA A 456 -22.79 1.38 22.27
C ALA A 456 -21.65 0.35 22.35
N ILE A 457 -21.98 -0.91 22.13
CA ILE A 457 -21.00 -1.97 21.91
C ILE A 457 -20.89 -2.21 20.40
N TRP A 458 -19.70 -2.00 19.86
CA TRP A 458 -19.34 -2.34 18.49
C TRP A 458 -18.92 -3.81 18.40
N LYS A 459 -19.72 -4.63 17.73
CA LYS A 459 -19.53 -6.08 17.60
C LYS A 459 -18.16 -6.45 17.05
N ASP A 460 -17.80 -5.88 15.90
CA ASP A 460 -16.54 -6.18 15.21
C ASP A 460 -15.32 -5.47 15.84
N GLY A 461 -15.54 -4.29 16.42
CA GLY A 461 -14.47 -3.46 17.00
C GLY A 461 -13.52 -2.85 15.96
N PRO A 462 -12.58 -2.00 16.39
CA PRO A 462 -11.70 -1.26 15.47
C PRO A 462 -10.72 -2.16 14.70
N LEU A 463 -10.49 -1.80 13.44
CA LEU A 463 -9.47 -2.41 12.58
C LEU A 463 -8.10 -1.75 12.83
N HIS A 464 -7.05 -2.54 12.96
CA HIS A 464 -5.67 -2.06 13.18
C HIS A 464 -4.68 -2.97 12.45
N TYR A 465 -3.45 -2.49 12.22
CA TYR A 465 -2.42 -3.31 11.58
C TYR A 465 -1.77 -4.26 12.59
N ASP A 466 -1.79 -5.54 12.28
CA ASP A 466 -1.07 -6.56 13.03
C ASP A 466 0.31 -6.78 12.40
N ILE A 467 1.35 -6.41 13.14
CA ILE A 467 2.76 -6.54 12.71
C ILE A 467 3.13 -8.01 12.48
N LYS A 468 2.63 -8.92 13.31
CA LYS A 468 2.97 -10.35 13.27
C LYS A 468 2.46 -11.01 11.99
N PHE A 469 1.23 -10.67 11.59
CA PHE A 469 0.63 -11.22 10.37
C PHE A 469 0.81 -10.33 9.14
N SER A 470 1.41 -9.15 9.32
CA SER A 470 1.58 -8.14 8.28
C SER A 470 0.27 -7.81 7.54
N ASN A 471 -0.84 -7.74 8.29
CA ASN A 471 -2.17 -7.50 7.73
C ASN A 471 -3.07 -6.75 8.74
N TYR A 472 -4.17 -6.18 8.26
CA TYR A 472 -5.14 -5.51 9.12
C TYR A 472 -6.10 -6.53 9.74
N THR A 473 -6.31 -6.43 11.07
CA THR A 473 -7.15 -7.37 11.83
C THR A 473 -8.02 -6.65 12.87
N ARG A 474 -9.10 -7.30 13.30
CA ARG A 474 -10.02 -6.84 14.34
C ARG A 474 -9.91 -7.78 15.55
N ASN A 475 -9.06 -7.41 16.51
CA ASN A 475 -8.81 -8.24 17.70
C ASN A 475 -9.64 -7.80 18.92
N SER A 476 -10.38 -6.69 18.82
CA SER A 476 -11.16 -6.09 19.93
C SER A 476 -12.67 -6.25 19.72
N LYS A 477 -13.16 -7.49 19.58
CA LYS A 477 -14.60 -7.74 19.45
C LYS A 477 -15.36 -7.18 20.66
N ASN A 478 -16.58 -6.71 20.42
CA ASN A 478 -17.44 -6.08 21.44
C ASN A 478 -16.79 -4.87 22.13
N LYS A 479 -16.10 -4.03 21.35
CA LYS A 479 -15.50 -2.80 21.87
C LYS A 479 -16.59 -1.81 22.23
N GLU A 480 -16.51 -1.27 23.43
CA GLU A 480 -17.38 -0.18 23.83
C GLU A 480 -16.93 1.15 23.20
N VAL A 481 -17.88 1.89 22.64
CA VAL A 481 -17.67 3.14 21.91
C VAL A 481 -18.73 4.17 22.29
N ALA A 482 -18.40 5.44 22.02
CA ALA A 482 -19.31 6.56 22.09
C ALA A 482 -19.84 6.92 20.69
N LEU A 483 -21.13 7.17 20.59
CA LEU A 483 -21.82 7.64 19.39
C LEU A 483 -22.24 9.10 19.62
N LYS A 484 -21.63 10.03 18.89
CA LYS A 484 -21.91 11.46 18.99
C LYS A 484 -22.76 11.92 17.81
N TYR A 485 -24.01 12.30 18.09
CA TYR A 485 -24.93 12.84 17.10
C TYR A 485 -24.65 14.31 16.87
N LEU A 486 -24.53 14.72 15.61
CA LEU A 486 -24.31 16.11 15.21
C LEU A 486 -25.57 16.63 14.53
N TYR A 487 -26.47 17.26 15.28
CA TYR A 487 -27.70 17.85 14.75
C TYR A 487 -27.43 19.27 14.23
N ASN A 488 -27.50 19.50 12.91
CA ASN A 488 -27.54 20.86 12.36
C ASN A 488 -28.32 20.90 11.03
N SER A 489 -29.19 21.90 10.86
CA SER A 489 -30.27 21.93 9.88
C SER A 489 -29.90 22.44 8.47
N LYS A 490 -28.66 22.90 8.22
CA LYS A 490 -28.31 23.46 6.88
C LYS A 490 -26.98 23.05 6.25
N ASN A 491 -26.02 22.45 6.97
CA ASN A 491 -24.74 21.97 6.40
C ASN A 491 -24.15 20.79 7.23
N SER A 492 -24.90 19.69 7.36
CA SER A 492 -24.59 18.58 8.28
C SER A 492 -23.26 17.86 7.99
N ILE A 493 -22.92 17.62 6.71
CA ILE A 493 -21.74 16.81 6.33
C ILE A 493 -20.43 17.59 6.52
N ASP A 494 -20.36 18.85 6.05
CA ASP A 494 -19.15 19.67 6.21
C ASP A 494 -18.83 19.94 7.69
N PHE A 495 -19.86 20.20 8.48
CA PHE A 495 -19.71 20.35 9.92
C PHE A 495 -19.16 19.07 10.57
N LEU A 496 -19.70 17.90 10.18
CA LEU A 496 -19.22 16.61 10.67
C LEU A 496 -17.76 16.34 10.29
N ILE A 497 -17.39 16.60 9.04
CA ILE A 497 -16.01 16.45 8.56
C ILE A 497 -15.08 17.38 9.33
N ASN A 498 -15.45 18.65 9.52
CA ASN A 498 -14.64 19.59 10.27
C ASN A 498 -14.48 19.17 11.73
N LYS A 499 -15.57 18.73 12.38
CA LYS A 499 -15.49 18.23 13.76
C LYS A 499 -14.62 16.96 13.85
N ALA A 500 -14.74 16.02 12.91
CA ALA A 500 -13.87 14.84 12.86
C ALA A 500 -12.38 15.23 12.70
N LYS A 501 -12.07 16.22 11.86
CA LYS A 501 -10.70 16.76 11.71
C LYS A 501 -10.16 17.38 13.00
N THR A 502 -11.00 18.00 13.83
CA THR A 502 -10.55 18.54 15.13
C THR A 502 -10.08 17.46 16.09
N TYR A 503 -10.82 16.35 16.19
CA TYR A 503 -10.46 15.21 17.05
C TYR A 503 -9.17 14.50 16.59
N GLN A 504 -8.82 14.59 15.30
CA GLN A 504 -7.63 13.95 14.73
C GLN A 504 -6.31 14.66 15.07
N LYS A 505 -6.32 15.88 15.63
CA LYS A 505 -5.08 16.59 15.95
C LYS A 505 -4.21 15.70 16.85
N LYS A 506 -2.94 15.52 16.48
CA LYS A 506 -1.98 14.69 17.22
C LYS A 506 -1.10 15.54 18.13
N ILE A 507 -0.83 15.04 19.33
CA ILE A 507 0.08 15.61 20.32
C ILE A 507 1.08 14.49 20.66
N PHE A 508 2.38 14.75 20.46
CA PHE A 508 3.46 13.76 20.62
C PHE A 508 3.16 12.39 19.97
N GLY A 509 2.66 12.40 18.72
CA GLY A 509 2.34 11.19 17.96
C GLY A 509 0.98 10.54 18.25
N ARG A 510 0.24 11.02 19.27
CA ARG A 510 -1.08 10.48 19.67
C ARG A 510 -2.24 11.40 19.29
N THR A 511 -3.33 10.82 18.81
CA THR A 511 -4.60 11.52 18.56
C THR A 511 -5.31 11.92 19.88
N ILE A 512 -5.75 13.18 19.98
CA ILE A 512 -6.45 13.78 21.15
C ILE A 512 -7.65 12.93 21.61
N CYS A 513 -8.48 12.48 20.66
CA CYS A 513 -9.50 11.47 20.90
C CYS A 513 -9.47 10.43 19.78
N ASP A 514 -9.37 9.16 20.15
CA ASP A 514 -9.49 8.03 19.24
C ASP A 514 -10.84 8.08 18.52
N ILE A 515 -10.82 8.53 17.27
CA ILE A 515 -11.97 8.53 16.38
C ILE A 515 -11.90 7.32 15.45
N TYR A 516 -12.92 6.47 15.51
CA TYR A 516 -12.93 5.19 14.79
C TYR A 516 -13.62 5.28 13.44
N GLY A 517 -14.53 6.23 13.26
CA GLY A 517 -15.27 6.30 12.01
C GLY A 517 -16.54 7.11 12.07
N ILE A 518 -17.36 6.89 11.05
CA ILE A 518 -18.67 7.50 10.88
C ILE A 518 -19.70 6.39 10.68
N THR A 519 -20.89 6.60 11.22
CA THR A 519 -22.07 5.78 10.93
C THR A 519 -23.26 6.69 10.65
N GLN A 520 -24.38 6.13 10.19
CA GLN A 520 -25.62 6.87 10.01
C GLN A 520 -26.77 6.08 10.62
N ASN A 521 -27.59 6.77 11.39
CA ASN A 521 -28.81 6.17 11.94
C ASN A 521 -29.79 5.91 10.79
N PRO A 522 -30.24 4.65 10.56
CA PRO A 522 -31.12 4.33 9.44
C PRO A 522 -32.53 4.92 9.59
N ASN A 523 -32.96 5.24 10.82
CA ASN A 523 -34.29 5.77 11.08
C ASN A 523 -34.33 7.30 10.95
N THR A 524 -33.28 7.98 11.44
CA THR A 524 -33.25 9.45 11.47
C THR A 524 -32.39 10.05 10.36
N TYR A 525 -31.66 9.22 9.60
CA TYR A 525 -30.68 9.60 8.57
C TYR A 525 -29.56 10.54 9.05
N ASN A 526 -29.39 10.69 10.37
CA ASN A 526 -28.35 11.52 10.94
C ASN A 526 -27.01 10.78 10.93
N TYR A 527 -25.97 11.46 10.48
CA TYR A 527 -24.61 10.98 10.61
C TYR A 527 -24.10 11.17 12.04
N ILE A 528 -23.31 10.19 12.48
CA ILE A 528 -22.84 10.05 13.86
C ILE A 528 -21.34 9.77 13.82
N LEU A 529 -20.58 10.48 14.65
CA LEU A 529 -19.17 10.17 14.88
C LEU A 529 -19.03 9.04 15.90
N VAL A 530 -18.17 8.08 15.59
CA VAL A 530 -17.85 6.94 16.46
C VAL A 530 -16.51 7.20 17.13
N LEU A 531 -16.55 7.40 18.46
CA LEU A 531 -15.43 7.86 19.28
C LEU A 531 -15.10 6.82 20.37
N ALA A 532 -13.88 6.87 20.90
CA ALA A 532 -13.54 6.10 22.10
C ALA A 532 -14.30 6.58 23.35
N TRP A 533 -14.57 7.88 23.45
CA TRP A 533 -15.36 8.49 24.50
C TRP A 533 -16.02 9.79 24.03
N THR A 534 -17.09 10.18 24.70
CA THR A 534 -17.67 11.53 24.69
C THR A 534 -18.27 11.77 26.07
N SER A 535 -18.20 13.01 26.55
CA SER A 535 -18.95 13.41 27.74
C SER A 535 -20.45 13.57 27.47
N GLY A 536 -20.84 13.62 26.18
CA GLY A 536 -22.19 14.00 25.79
C GLY A 536 -22.47 15.49 25.95
N ASN A 537 -21.49 16.30 26.35
CA ASN A 537 -21.59 17.75 26.44
C ASN A 537 -20.48 18.43 25.64
N GLU A 538 -20.86 19.28 24.67
CA GLU A 538 -19.87 19.91 23.78
C GLU A 538 -18.88 20.82 24.52
N LYS A 539 -19.34 21.61 25.50
CA LYS A 539 -18.44 22.47 26.28
C LYS A 539 -17.38 21.67 27.04
N ILE A 540 -17.76 20.52 27.61
CA ILE A 540 -16.82 19.63 28.33
C ILE A 540 -15.87 18.95 27.36
N ASP A 541 -16.38 18.41 26.24
CA ASP A 541 -15.54 17.79 25.21
C ASP A 541 -14.51 18.79 24.64
N ASP A 542 -14.92 20.03 24.38
CA ASP A 542 -14.03 21.08 23.88
C ASP A 542 -13.04 21.54 24.96
N PHE A 543 -13.44 21.61 26.23
CA PHE A 543 -12.53 21.90 27.34
C PHE A 543 -11.48 20.80 27.55
N ILE A 544 -11.86 19.52 27.47
CA ILE A 544 -10.91 18.41 27.56
C ILE A 544 -9.89 18.51 26.43
N GLN A 545 -10.33 18.81 25.20
CA GLN A 545 -9.44 19.04 24.06
C GLN A 545 -8.51 20.24 24.30
N GLU A 546 -9.02 21.36 24.85
CA GLU A 546 -8.23 22.53 25.23
C GLU A 546 -7.11 22.14 26.22
N MET A 547 -7.44 21.31 27.22
CA MET A 547 -6.47 20.85 28.22
C MET A 547 -5.44 19.88 27.64
N GLN A 548 -5.87 18.97 26.77
CA GLN A 548 -4.96 18.04 26.09
C GLN A 548 -3.97 18.79 25.19
N LEU A 549 -4.41 19.83 24.47
CA LEU A 549 -3.57 20.69 23.62
C LEU A 549 -2.47 21.46 24.37
N LYS A 550 -2.56 21.59 25.70
CA LYS A 550 -1.56 22.27 26.54
C LYS A 550 -0.45 21.33 27.04
N ILE A 551 -0.50 20.05 26.70
CA ILE A 551 0.53 19.06 27.06
C ILE A 551 1.81 19.39 26.29
N ASN A 552 2.89 19.66 27.01
CA ASN A 552 4.17 20.12 26.47
C ASN A 552 5.33 19.17 26.79
N ASN A 553 5.14 18.17 27.64
CA ASN A 553 6.14 17.16 28.01
C ASN A 553 5.52 15.75 28.03
N GLU A 554 6.34 14.74 27.76
CA GLU A 554 6.02 13.31 27.82
C GLU A 554 5.54 12.85 29.21
N ASN A 555 5.97 13.54 30.27
CA ASN A 555 5.56 13.28 31.66
C ASN A 555 4.30 14.03 32.11
N ASP A 556 3.70 14.88 31.26
CA ASP A 556 2.48 15.60 31.61
C ASP A 556 1.28 14.63 31.71
N VAL A 557 0.43 14.84 32.71
CA VAL A 557 -0.78 14.04 32.89
C VAL A 557 -1.75 14.27 31.72
N VAL A 558 -2.18 13.19 31.08
CA VAL A 558 -3.22 13.25 30.05
C VAL A 558 -4.58 13.49 30.70
N PHE A 559 -5.09 14.71 30.56
CA PHE A 559 -6.45 15.06 30.99
C PHE A 559 -7.49 14.37 30.09
N GLU A 560 -8.42 13.61 30.65
CA GLU A 560 -9.41 12.87 29.84
C GLU A 560 -10.81 12.81 30.44
N TRP A 561 -11.79 12.41 29.62
CA TRP A 561 -13.09 11.99 30.13
C TRP A 561 -13.01 10.55 30.63
N ILE A 562 -13.45 10.31 31.86
CA ILE A 562 -13.40 9.00 32.49
C ILE A 562 -14.84 8.50 32.71
N PRO A 563 -15.31 7.48 31.98
CA PRO A 563 -16.64 6.93 32.21
C PRO A 563 -16.81 6.43 33.64
N TYR A 564 -17.87 6.84 34.34
CA TYR A 564 -18.07 6.55 35.76
C TYR A 564 -17.98 5.06 36.12
N ARG A 565 -18.45 4.17 35.23
CA ARG A 565 -18.38 2.72 35.40
C ARG A 565 -16.96 2.15 35.52
N ARG A 566 -15.92 2.92 35.18
CA ARG A 566 -14.51 2.54 35.39
C ARG A 566 -14.07 2.68 36.84
N PHE A 567 -14.88 3.30 37.69
CA PHE A 567 -14.59 3.41 39.11
C PHE A 567 -15.22 2.23 39.86
N GLY A 568 -14.38 1.46 40.54
CA GLY A 568 -14.76 0.44 41.51
C GLY A 568 -14.53 0.93 42.95
N ASN A 569 -15.10 0.22 43.92
CA ASN A 569 -14.87 0.46 45.36
C ASN A 569 -15.05 1.92 45.79
N VAL A 570 -16.10 2.58 45.29
CA VAL A 570 -16.37 3.98 45.58
C VAL A 570 -16.81 4.13 47.05
N LYS A 571 -16.00 4.78 47.89
CA LYS A 571 -16.29 4.99 49.32
C LYS A 571 -16.26 6.47 49.68
N LYS A 572 -17.25 6.94 50.45
CA LYS A 572 -17.31 8.34 50.87
C LYS A 572 -16.25 8.61 51.93
N ILE A 573 -15.42 9.64 51.71
CA ILE A 573 -14.34 10.04 52.62
C ILE A 573 -14.77 11.21 53.50
N GLY A 574 -15.44 12.21 52.92
CA GLY A 574 -15.89 13.36 53.70
C GLY A 574 -16.73 14.36 52.90
N LYS A 575 -17.63 15.06 53.60
CA LYS A 575 -18.45 16.15 53.06
C LYS A 575 -17.97 17.47 53.65
N GLY A 576 -17.64 18.45 52.81
CA GLY A 576 -17.40 19.84 53.22
C GLY A 576 -18.52 20.76 52.75
N GLY A 577 -18.37 22.07 52.99
CA GLY A 577 -19.37 23.08 52.62
C GLY A 577 -19.72 23.12 51.12
N PHE A 578 -18.74 22.88 50.23
CA PHE A 578 -18.91 23.04 48.77
C PHE A 578 -18.63 21.78 47.94
N SER A 579 -18.29 20.65 48.56
CA SER A 579 -18.02 19.39 47.84
C SER A 579 -18.07 18.16 48.74
N THR A 580 -18.30 16.99 48.13
CA THR A 580 -18.08 15.69 48.78
C THR A 580 -16.97 14.94 48.05
N VAL A 581 -16.06 14.36 48.80
CA VAL A 581 -14.94 13.57 48.27
C VAL A 581 -15.20 12.09 48.56
N TYR A 582 -15.01 11.28 47.53
CA TYR A 582 -15.04 9.81 47.60
C TYR A 582 -13.68 9.27 47.18
N SER A 583 -13.26 8.14 47.71
CA SER A 583 -12.19 7.33 47.15
C SER A 583 -12.77 6.36 46.14
N ALA A 584 -12.00 6.01 45.12
CA ALA A 584 -12.35 4.98 44.17
C ALA A 584 -11.09 4.32 43.57
N ILE A 585 -11.25 3.10 43.07
CA ILE A 585 -10.26 2.45 42.23
C ILE A 585 -10.64 2.72 40.77
N TRP A 586 -9.81 3.46 40.06
CA TRP A 586 -9.93 3.64 38.62
C TRP A 586 -9.33 2.44 37.89
N LYS A 587 -10.18 1.63 37.28
CA LYS A 587 -9.78 0.50 36.45
C LYS A 587 -8.97 0.94 35.24
N ASP A 588 -7.83 0.28 35.03
CA ASP A 588 -6.82 0.56 34.00
C ASP A 588 -6.02 1.88 34.19
N GLY A 589 -6.29 2.66 35.25
CA GLY A 589 -5.51 3.84 35.63
C GLY A 589 -5.38 4.95 34.56
N PRO A 590 -4.56 6.00 34.81
CA PRO A 590 -4.25 7.04 33.84
C PRO A 590 -3.35 6.50 32.71
N LEU A 591 -3.33 7.21 31.60
CA LEU A 591 -2.38 6.95 30.52
C LEU A 591 -1.00 7.51 30.86
N GLU A 592 0.01 6.65 30.75
CA GLU A 592 1.42 7.00 31.01
C GLU A 592 2.24 6.80 29.74
N TYR A 593 3.19 7.71 29.48
CA TYR A 593 4.08 7.63 28.33
C TYR A 593 5.27 6.72 28.65
N ASP A 594 5.38 5.62 27.93
CA ASP A 594 6.41 4.60 28.11
C ASP A 594 7.73 4.95 27.39
N VAL A 595 8.83 4.33 27.84
CA VAL A 595 10.19 4.46 27.28
C VAL A 595 10.28 4.16 25.78
N ASN A 596 9.32 3.41 25.24
CA ASN A 596 9.16 3.12 23.81
C ASN A 596 8.44 4.23 23.03
N LYS A 597 8.25 5.41 23.63
CA LYS A 597 7.49 6.55 23.08
C LYS A 597 6.01 6.24 22.82
N LYS A 598 5.37 5.51 23.72
CA LYS A 598 3.98 5.03 23.56
C LYS A 598 3.18 5.21 24.84
N TYR A 599 1.94 5.66 24.73
CA TYR A 599 1.04 5.70 25.87
C TYR A 599 0.48 4.31 26.19
N ARG A 600 0.57 3.87 27.45
CA ARG A 600 0.00 2.60 27.95
C ARG A 600 -0.82 2.81 29.22
N ARG A 601 -1.63 1.81 29.53
CA ARG A 601 -2.45 1.69 30.74
C ARG A 601 -2.15 0.32 31.33
N ASP A 602 -1.40 0.28 32.43
CA ASP A 602 -0.88 -0.99 32.94
C ASP A 602 -1.39 -1.35 34.35
N PHE A 603 -2.03 -0.43 35.08
CA PHE A 603 -2.39 -0.70 36.48
C PHE A 603 -3.64 0.08 36.93
N ASP A 604 -4.49 -0.58 37.72
CA ASP A 604 -5.55 0.08 38.47
C ASP A 604 -4.94 1.15 39.40
N LYS A 605 -5.59 2.32 39.47
CA LYS A 605 -5.09 3.44 40.27
C LYS A 605 -6.13 3.92 41.26
N GLU A 606 -5.73 4.07 42.51
CA GLU A 606 -6.59 4.73 43.50
C GLU A 606 -6.68 6.23 43.17
N VAL A 607 -7.89 6.77 43.18
CA VAL A 607 -8.18 8.17 42.84
C VAL A 607 -9.18 8.78 43.82
N ALA A 608 -9.12 10.10 43.95
CA ALA A 608 -10.12 10.89 44.66
C ALA A 608 -11.15 11.44 43.67
N LEU A 609 -12.43 11.17 43.95
CA LEU A 609 -13.58 11.67 43.21
C LEU A 609 -14.21 12.84 43.97
N LYS A 610 -14.01 14.06 43.47
CA LYS A 610 -14.54 15.28 44.09
C LYS A 610 -15.83 15.70 43.39
N TYR A 611 -16.95 15.50 44.07
CA TYR A 611 -18.28 15.96 43.67
C TYR A 611 -18.43 17.42 44.10
N LEU A 612 -18.63 18.32 43.14
CA LEU A 612 -18.87 19.72 43.44
C LEU A 612 -20.37 19.91 43.73
N HIS A 613 -20.69 20.44 44.91
CA HIS A 613 -22.06 20.81 45.25
C HIS A 613 -22.27 22.24 44.75
N THR A 614 -23.01 22.41 43.66
CA THR A 614 -23.55 23.72 43.27
C THR A 614 -25.05 23.59 43.11
N SER A 615 -25.77 24.63 43.49
CA SER A 615 -27.23 24.72 43.29
C SER A 615 -27.63 24.81 41.81
N GLU A 616 -26.67 25.02 40.89
CA GLU A 616 -26.92 25.26 39.47
C GLU A 616 -26.17 24.34 38.48
N ASN A 617 -25.34 23.38 38.94
CA ASN A 617 -24.60 22.47 38.03
C ASN A 617 -23.88 23.19 36.85
N SER A 618 -23.41 24.43 37.07
CA SER A 618 -22.80 25.23 36.00
C SER A 618 -21.49 24.61 35.51
N ILE A 619 -21.49 24.16 34.26
CA ILE A 619 -20.31 23.67 33.54
C ILE A 619 -19.19 24.71 33.55
N ASP A 620 -19.54 25.99 33.44
CA ASP A 620 -18.56 27.07 33.42
C ASP A 620 -17.84 27.20 34.78
N PHE A 621 -18.55 26.96 35.89
CA PHE A 621 -17.94 26.88 37.22
C PHE A 621 -16.96 25.70 37.35
N LEU A 622 -17.35 24.51 36.86
CA LEU A 622 -16.46 23.33 36.83
C LEU A 622 -15.20 23.62 36.01
N ILE A 623 -15.35 24.17 34.81
CA ILE A 623 -14.23 24.51 33.91
C ILE A 623 -13.30 25.52 34.58
N ASN A 624 -13.83 26.64 35.10
CA ASN A 624 -13.01 27.67 35.75
C ASN A 624 -12.26 27.12 36.96
N LYS A 625 -12.92 26.28 37.76
CA LYS A 625 -12.31 25.63 38.92
C LYS A 625 -11.23 24.64 38.51
N THR A 626 -11.46 23.88 37.44
CA THR A 626 -10.45 22.97 36.87
C THR A 626 -9.24 23.74 36.35
N LYS A 627 -9.46 24.84 35.61
CA LYS A 627 -8.39 25.73 35.13
C LYS A 627 -7.53 26.27 36.28
N LYS A 628 -8.16 26.62 37.41
CA LYS A 628 -7.44 27.05 38.63
C LYS A 628 -6.58 25.93 39.23
N TYR A 629 -7.12 24.71 39.33
CA TYR A 629 -6.36 23.56 39.85
C TYR A 629 -5.26 23.06 38.89
N SER A 630 -5.40 23.32 37.59
CA SER A 630 -4.45 22.93 36.55
C SER A 630 -3.40 24.01 36.22
N ALA A 631 -3.41 25.15 36.92
CA ALA A 631 -2.36 26.15 36.75
C ALA A 631 -1.00 25.51 37.06
N LYS A 632 0.01 25.74 36.22
CA LYS A 632 1.39 25.31 36.50
C LYS A 632 2.05 26.39 37.36
N ILE A 633 2.55 26.03 38.54
CA ILE A 633 3.56 26.84 39.24
C ILE A 633 4.91 26.28 38.80
N PHE A 634 5.69 27.13 38.10
CA PHE A 634 7.06 26.83 37.65
C PHE A 634 7.27 25.44 36.99
N GLY A 635 6.36 25.05 36.09
CA GLY A 635 6.46 23.79 35.34
C GLY A 635 5.85 22.56 36.02
N ARG A 636 5.34 22.66 37.26
CA ARG A 636 4.65 21.57 37.97
C ARG A 636 3.13 21.80 37.99
N THR A 637 2.33 20.78 37.68
CA THR A 637 0.87 20.82 37.86
C THR A 637 0.56 20.71 39.36
N ILE A 638 -0.07 21.75 39.94
CA ILE A 638 -0.31 21.92 41.38
C ILE A 638 -1.12 20.77 42.02
N CYS A 639 -1.90 20.04 41.23
CA CYS A 639 -2.61 18.81 41.62
C CYS A 639 -2.69 17.89 40.41
N GLY A 640 -2.43 16.59 40.56
CA GLY A 640 -2.57 15.61 39.48
C GLY A 640 -4.03 15.39 39.09
N ILE A 641 -4.66 16.33 38.38
CA ILE A 641 -6.02 16.14 37.86
C ILE A 641 -5.94 15.20 36.65
N TYR A 642 -6.56 14.03 36.78
CA TYR A 642 -6.63 13.06 35.69
C TYR A 642 -7.71 13.38 34.68
N GLY A 643 -8.80 14.04 35.11
CA GLY A 643 -9.90 14.29 34.21
C GLY A 643 -11.21 14.65 34.87
N ILE A 644 -12.26 14.54 34.06
CA ILE A 644 -13.65 14.77 34.47
C ILE A 644 -14.43 13.47 34.28
N SER A 645 -15.36 13.22 35.19
CA SER A 645 -16.40 12.20 35.05
C SER A 645 -17.77 12.80 35.36
N GLN A 646 -18.82 12.03 35.16
CA GLN A 646 -20.17 12.40 35.56
C GLN A 646 -20.86 11.18 36.15
N ASN A 647 -21.45 11.35 37.33
CA ASN A 647 -22.24 10.29 37.95
C ASN A 647 -23.55 10.11 37.16
N PRO A 648 -23.85 8.91 36.63
CA PRO A 648 -25.02 8.68 35.79
C PRO A 648 -26.35 8.78 36.57
N ASP A 649 -26.33 8.54 37.88
CA ASP A 649 -27.54 8.55 38.72
C ASP A 649 -27.91 9.96 39.18
N THR A 650 -26.90 10.79 39.47
CA THR A 650 -27.11 12.15 39.99
C THR A 650 -26.89 13.26 38.97
N ASN A 651 -26.36 12.94 37.79
CA ASN A 651 -25.90 13.87 36.75
C ASN A 651 -24.83 14.88 37.18
N ASN A 652 -24.32 14.76 38.41
CA ASN A 652 -23.30 15.66 38.95
C ASN A 652 -21.94 15.35 38.31
N TYR A 653 -21.27 16.40 37.84
CA TYR A 653 -19.89 16.30 37.37
C TYR A 653 -18.92 16.08 38.53
N ILE A 654 -17.88 15.29 38.24
CA ILE A 654 -16.88 14.84 39.20
C ILE A 654 -15.50 15.23 38.67
N LEU A 655 -14.69 15.86 39.53
CA LEU A 655 -13.26 16.00 39.26
C LEU A 655 -12.52 14.76 39.76
N VAL A 656 -11.71 14.17 38.88
CA VAL A 656 -10.91 12.98 39.18
C VAL A 656 -9.47 13.41 39.45
N LEU A 657 -9.02 13.19 40.68
CA LEU A 657 -7.77 13.71 41.21
C LEU A 657 -6.85 12.57 41.66
N ALA A 658 -5.54 12.75 41.51
CA ALA A 658 -4.55 12.00 42.24
C ALA A 658 -4.74 12.20 43.75
N TRP A 659 -4.51 11.15 44.52
CA TRP A 659 -4.53 11.24 45.97
C TRP A 659 -3.39 12.10 46.49
N ALA A 660 -3.70 13.00 47.43
CA ALA A 660 -2.75 13.55 48.38
C ALA A 660 -3.14 13.06 49.79
N ILE A 661 -2.16 12.43 50.46
CA ILE A 661 -1.85 12.19 51.88
C ILE A 661 -2.97 11.79 52.89
N GLY A 662 -4.25 11.89 52.55
CA GLY A 662 -5.33 11.30 53.35
C GLY A 662 -5.83 12.16 54.52
N ASN A 663 -5.39 13.42 54.66
CA ASN A 663 -5.98 14.39 55.61
C ASN A 663 -6.35 15.71 54.92
N LYS A 664 -7.66 15.89 54.71
CA LYS A 664 -8.27 17.03 54.02
C LYS A 664 -7.83 18.42 54.53
N LYS A 665 -7.53 18.58 55.83
CA LYS A 665 -7.11 19.87 56.39
C LYS A 665 -5.66 20.19 56.01
N ILE A 666 -4.77 19.20 56.10
CA ILE A 666 -3.37 19.32 55.71
C ILE A 666 -3.25 19.48 54.19
N ASP A 667 -3.99 18.70 53.40
CA ASP A 667 -3.93 18.78 51.94
C ASP A 667 -4.33 20.17 51.42
N ASN A 668 -5.37 20.78 52.01
CA ASN A 668 -5.77 22.14 51.66
C ASN A 668 -4.74 23.18 52.12
N PHE A 669 -4.12 23.00 53.29
CA PHE A 669 -3.08 23.90 53.80
C PHE A 669 -1.82 23.85 52.94
N ILE A 670 -1.35 22.66 52.58
CA ILE A 670 -0.22 22.47 51.65
C ILE A 670 -0.53 23.17 50.31
N LEU A 671 -1.74 22.99 49.77
CA LEU A 671 -2.17 23.63 48.53
C LEU A 671 -2.17 25.17 48.66
N GLU A 672 -2.73 25.72 49.73
CA GLU A 672 -2.74 27.16 49.98
C GLU A 672 -1.32 27.72 50.12
N MET A 673 -0.42 26.98 50.76
CA MET A 673 0.97 27.42 50.92
C MET A 673 1.75 27.35 49.61
N GLN A 674 1.57 26.30 48.81
CA GLN A 674 2.17 26.21 47.48
C GLN A 674 1.70 27.31 46.55
N LEU A 675 0.44 27.77 46.67
CA LEU A 675 -0.11 28.89 45.89
C LEU A 675 0.46 30.26 46.27
N LYS A 676 1.14 30.39 47.41
CA LYS A 676 1.78 31.64 47.88
C LYS A 676 3.24 31.77 47.44
N ILE A 677 3.82 30.73 46.83
CA ILE A 677 5.18 30.75 46.28
C ILE A 677 5.23 31.71 45.09
N ASN A 678 6.11 32.70 45.15
CA ASN A 678 6.19 33.78 44.17
C ASN A 678 7.59 33.92 43.54
N ASP A 679 8.62 33.30 44.12
CA ASP A 679 10.00 33.34 43.65
C ASP A 679 10.57 31.92 43.44
N TYR A 680 11.56 31.77 42.55
CA TYR A 680 12.25 30.49 42.30
C TYR A 680 13.16 30.07 43.46
N ASN A 681 13.50 30.99 44.36
CA ASN A 681 14.26 30.73 45.58
C ASN A 681 13.38 30.28 46.76
N ASP A 682 12.04 30.31 46.63
CA ASP A 682 11.12 29.89 47.68
C ASP A 682 11.15 28.35 47.85
N ILE A 683 11.24 27.90 49.09
CA ILE A 683 11.20 26.46 49.42
C ILE A 683 9.81 25.90 49.14
N VAL A 684 9.73 24.81 48.37
CA VAL A 684 8.46 24.16 48.06
C VAL A 684 7.86 23.53 49.31
N PHE A 685 6.69 24.01 49.72
CA PHE A 685 5.95 23.46 50.85
C PHE A 685 5.38 22.07 50.48
N GLU A 686 5.77 21.02 51.20
CA GLU A 686 5.33 19.65 50.93
C GLU A 686 5.27 18.80 52.20
N TRP A 687 4.63 17.63 52.10
CA TRP A 687 4.62 16.65 53.18
C TRP A 687 5.84 15.74 53.10
N ILE A 688 6.52 15.54 54.23
CA ILE A 688 7.73 14.73 54.31
C ILE A 688 7.45 13.52 55.23
N PRO A 689 7.55 12.28 54.73
CA PRO A 689 7.43 11.09 55.57
C PRO A 689 8.52 11.04 56.66
N TYR A 690 8.17 10.67 57.89
CA TYR A 690 9.12 10.66 59.02
C TYR A 690 10.41 9.87 58.77
N HIS A 691 10.36 8.77 57.99
CA HIS A 691 11.54 7.94 57.66
C HIS A 691 12.63 8.67 56.84
N GLN A 692 12.30 9.83 56.27
CA GLN A 692 13.22 10.71 55.55
C GLN A 692 14.15 11.50 56.47
N PHE A 693 13.88 11.51 57.78
CA PHE A 693 14.73 12.15 58.76
C PHE A 693 15.72 11.13 59.35
N GLY A 694 17.00 11.49 59.37
CA GLY A 694 18.09 10.78 60.04
C GLY A 694 18.75 11.67 61.09
N ASP A 695 19.59 11.08 61.94
CA ASP A 695 20.40 11.78 62.95
C ASP A 695 19.61 12.83 63.76
N ILE A 696 18.49 12.37 64.34
CA ILE A 696 17.55 13.23 65.07
C ILE A 696 18.05 13.43 66.51
N GLU A 697 18.47 14.66 66.84
CA GLU A 697 18.98 15.03 68.15
C GLU A 697 18.12 16.13 68.78
N ALA A 698 17.83 16.02 70.08
CA ALA A 698 17.06 17.04 70.79
C ALA A 698 17.91 18.29 71.03
N VAL A 699 17.43 19.44 70.56
CA VAL A 699 18.14 20.75 70.66
C VAL A 699 17.66 21.54 71.88
N GLY A 700 16.39 21.40 72.24
CA GLY A 700 15.82 22.05 73.41
C GLY A 700 14.33 21.75 73.59
N GLU A 701 13.88 21.77 74.83
CA GLU A 701 12.48 21.54 75.20
C GLU A 701 11.91 22.80 75.84
N GLY A 702 10.79 23.30 75.30
CA GLY A 702 10.03 24.41 75.86
C GLY A 702 8.67 23.92 76.39
N GLY A 703 7.90 24.81 77.02
CA GLY A 703 6.61 24.43 77.65
C GLY A 703 5.52 23.90 76.70
N PHE A 704 5.67 24.06 75.37
CA PHE A 704 4.65 23.67 74.37
C PHE A 704 5.19 22.85 73.19
N SER A 705 6.51 22.71 73.05
CA SER A 705 7.12 21.93 71.97
C SER A 705 8.57 21.55 72.28
N THR A 706 9.00 20.43 71.71
CA THR A 706 10.41 20.03 71.64
C THR A 706 10.95 20.32 70.25
N VAL A 707 12.12 20.93 70.16
CA VAL A 707 12.82 21.15 68.89
C VAL A 707 13.95 20.15 68.75
N TYR A 708 13.99 19.48 67.61
CA TYR A 708 15.05 18.54 67.23
C TYR A 708 15.83 19.09 66.04
N SER A 709 17.11 18.77 65.97
CA SER A 709 17.91 18.86 64.75
C SER A 709 17.79 17.52 64.03
N ALA A 710 17.66 17.52 62.71
CA ALA A 710 17.62 16.29 61.92
C ALA A 710 18.24 16.50 60.54
N ILE A 711 18.74 15.44 59.94
CA ILE A 711 19.16 15.41 58.55
C ILE A 711 18.00 14.94 57.68
N TRP A 712 17.55 15.77 56.75
CA TRP A 712 16.58 15.37 55.72
C TRP A 712 17.32 14.71 54.56
N LYS A 713 17.17 13.38 54.42
CA LYS A 713 17.88 12.54 53.43
C LYS A 713 17.67 13.03 52.00
N ASP A 714 16.41 13.18 51.58
CA ASP A 714 16.09 13.69 50.24
C ASP A 714 16.29 15.21 50.14
N GLY A 715 16.15 15.95 51.24
CA GLY A 715 16.34 17.39 51.28
C GLY A 715 15.27 18.23 50.56
N PRO A 716 15.30 19.57 50.71
CA PRO A 716 14.33 20.46 50.08
C PRO A 716 14.48 20.44 48.56
N LEU A 717 13.37 20.73 47.89
CA LEU A 717 13.32 20.84 46.44
C LEU A 717 13.63 22.29 46.04
N GLU A 718 14.69 22.50 45.26
CA GLU A 718 15.18 23.81 44.81
C GLU A 718 15.14 23.89 43.27
N TYR A 719 14.82 25.07 42.73
CA TYR A 719 14.70 25.27 41.29
C TYR A 719 16.05 25.68 40.68
N ASP A 720 16.56 24.87 39.74
CA ASP A 720 17.74 25.21 38.93
C ASP A 720 17.29 26.06 37.74
N VAL A 721 17.53 27.38 37.84
CA VAL A 721 17.10 28.39 36.86
C VAL A 721 17.69 28.14 35.48
N ASP A 722 18.94 27.65 35.42
CA ASP A 722 19.67 27.44 34.17
C ASP A 722 19.18 26.20 33.43
N LYS A 723 18.84 25.13 34.18
CA LYS A 723 18.34 23.87 33.59
C LYS A 723 16.82 23.79 33.50
N LYS A 724 16.09 24.73 34.11
CA LYS A 724 14.62 24.74 34.21
C LYS A 724 14.04 23.45 34.79
N ILE A 725 14.74 22.85 35.76
CA ILE A 725 14.34 21.63 36.46
C ILE A 725 14.49 21.82 37.96
N TYR A 726 13.70 21.08 38.73
CA TYR A 726 13.84 21.05 40.19
C TYR A 726 14.82 19.95 40.60
N ASN A 727 15.77 20.30 41.45
CA ASN A 727 16.72 19.36 42.05
C ASN A 727 16.48 19.28 43.57
N ARG A 728 16.83 18.14 44.14
CA ARG A 728 16.83 17.91 45.58
C ARG A 728 18.18 18.33 46.14
N ASP A 729 18.20 18.99 47.29
CA ASP A 729 19.43 19.31 48.04
C ASP A 729 19.60 18.32 49.22
N PRO A 730 20.11 17.10 48.96
CA PRO A 730 20.06 16.00 49.92
C PRO A 730 20.91 16.25 51.17
N ASN A 731 20.54 15.59 52.25
CA ASN A 731 21.21 15.66 53.56
C ASN A 731 21.25 17.07 54.18
N LYS A 732 20.24 17.89 53.87
CA LYS A 732 20.05 19.21 54.50
C LYS A 732 19.80 19.05 56.00
N VAL A 733 20.55 19.77 56.82
CA VAL A 733 20.27 19.88 58.27
C VAL A 733 19.09 20.80 58.46
N ILE A 734 18.06 20.32 59.16
CA ILE A 734 16.81 21.03 59.41
C ILE A 734 16.43 20.99 60.89
N ALA A 735 15.61 21.96 61.31
CA ALA A 735 14.97 21.95 62.61
C ALA A 735 13.57 21.34 62.51
N LEU A 736 13.28 20.32 63.31
CA LEU A 736 11.95 19.71 63.48
C LEU A 736 11.32 20.24 64.77
N LYS A 737 10.19 20.94 64.68
CA LYS A 737 9.40 21.35 65.85
C LYS A 737 8.30 20.32 66.11
N CYS A 738 8.40 19.60 67.22
CA CYS A 738 7.40 18.64 67.68
C CYS A 738 6.52 19.27 68.76
N LEU A 739 5.23 19.46 68.50
CA LEU A 739 4.30 20.10 69.43
C LEU A 739 3.74 19.09 70.46
N HIS A 740 3.70 19.45 71.75
CA HIS A 740 3.16 18.59 72.81
C HIS A 740 1.62 18.52 72.76
N ASN A 741 1.04 17.40 73.22
CA ASN A 741 -0.42 17.20 73.41
C ASN A 741 -1.33 17.26 72.16
N PHE A 742 -0.79 17.20 70.94
CA PHE A 742 -1.59 17.05 69.74
C PHE A 742 -1.69 15.59 69.30
N GLN A 743 -2.75 14.90 69.75
CA GLN A 743 -3.11 13.56 69.24
C GLN A 743 -3.91 13.62 67.93
N SER A 744 -4.34 14.81 67.49
CA SER A 744 -5.06 15.02 66.22
C SER A 744 -4.82 16.42 65.63
N ILE A 745 -4.93 16.55 64.31
CA ILE A 745 -4.76 17.81 63.56
C ILE A 745 -5.99 18.70 63.77
N THR A 746 -5.86 19.75 64.59
CA THR A 746 -6.92 20.73 64.92
C THR A 746 -6.66 22.09 64.26
N ASP A 747 -7.64 23.00 64.24
CA ASP A 747 -7.43 24.36 63.71
C ASP A 747 -6.42 25.16 64.54
N LYS A 748 -6.28 24.83 65.83
CA LYS A 748 -5.24 25.38 66.71
C LYS A 748 -3.83 24.90 66.32
N PHE A 749 -3.70 23.67 65.83
CA PHE A 749 -2.44 23.13 65.29
C PHE A 749 -2.05 23.85 63.99
N LEU A 750 -3.00 24.07 63.07
CA LEU A 750 -2.74 24.77 61.80
C LEU A 750 -2.42 26.26 61.95
N ASN A 751 -2.88 26.92 63.02
CA ASN A 751 -2.53 28.32 63.29
C ASN A 751 -1.13 28.49 63.90
N GLU A 752 -0.55 27.40 64.43
CA GLU A 752 0.79 27.39 65.05
C GLU A 752 1.89 27.00 64.03
N VAL A 753 1.49 26.38 62.91
CA VAL A 753 2.32 26.02 61.74
C VAL A 753 2.26 27.13 60.71
#